data_AF-A0A951GV02-F1
#
_entry.id   AF-A0A951GV02-F1
#
_cell.length_a   1.000
_cell.length_b   1.000
_cell.length_c   1.000
_cell.angle_alpha   90.00
_cell.angle_beta   90.00
_cell.angle_gamma   90.00
#
_symmetry.space_group_name_H-M   'P 1'
#
loop_
_entity.id
_entity.type
_entity.pdbx_description
1 polymer ?
#
loop_
_entity_poly.entity_id
_entity_poly.type
_entity_poly.pdbx_seq_one_letter_code
_entity_poly.pdbx_strand_id
1 'polypeptide(L)'
;MRRGHSGVRRAGRAIAPRLGLALLAALASWALPAEASAGASTKLVRYHGYALVVPARWPVYDLSADPRVCVRFDRHALYLGRPSAEQRCPAHAAGRTEAILLEPLTAHGAGAGGGAGGAVLPGAPGAGVAGGPGPPSAGGQGSLAQLLLPAHGLAVTATWSSSPQTVARALGVRSLASSPASARAAEAPPPARARAASAASVYTGLGFDACSAPSPGDMAAWSSSPYRAIGIYIGGTNMACSQPNLTAGWTSGETAAGWHLIPTYVGLQAPTNSCGCASIVPSQASAQGAAAASDAVTHAQALGLGPGSPIYDDMEAYQTGSPNTAAVLNFLSAWTAGLHAAGYTSGVYGNANSAISDMIAARGTGFQEPDDIWIADWNGEHTTSDPYVPSSDWSAHQRLHQYSGGANETHGGVTLNIDGDYLDGATVGATSIPDGTFVQVAGQPAVWLIAGGAPLYVSSWSPFGGPQPYTIISAQQFSSLNPYPANGTFLATSTRGVFRVVGGAPFGIRSWSLYGVVLPSITIDPWNILNISNPAAHLRTAPVDGTVVQGLPSHRFWVFYGGRREPSLPSTRAFSVDDATLAIFPLITCVVPNLRHLTVAQARAALNRAHCELGKTHRPRRAPAHRTLHVVGQSPRARSTHAANHRVAITLG
;
A
#
# COMPACT_ATOMS: atom_id res chain seq x y z
N MET A 1 56.47 66.49 28.77
CA MET A 1 55.81 65.54 27.85
C MET A 1 55.07 64.53 28.73
N ARG A 2 53.78 64.73 29.02
CA ARG A 2 52.59 64.32 28.23
C ARG A 2 52.59 62.82 27.92
N ARG A 3 51.55 62.03 28.17
CA ARG A 3 50.20 62.15 28.80
C ARG A 3 49.74 60.67 28.76
N GLY A 4 49.22 60.00 29.79
CA GLY A 4 48.10 60.38 30.68
C GLY A 4 46.77 60.12 29.98
N HIS A 5 45.73 59.56 30.58
CA HIS A 5 45.39 59.38 31.99
C HIS A 5 44.07 58.57 32.03
N SER A 6 43.93 57.63 32.97
CA SER A 6 42.92 57.64 34.07
C SER A 6 41.50 57.20 33.69
N GLY A 7 40.78 56.35 34.42
CA GLY A 7 41.01 55.73 35.72
C GLY A 7 39.87 56.02 36.71
N VAL A 8 39.63 55.02 37.58
CA VAL A 8 39.27 55.13 39.02
C VAL A 8 37.81 55.58 39.30
N ARG A 9 37.01 55.10 40.27
CA ARG A 9 37.18 54.75 41.71
C ARG A 9 36.04 53.79 42.14
N ARG A 10 36.26 52.75 42.96
CA ARG A 10 36.49 52.74 44.45
C ARG A 10 35.37 53.45 45.20
N ALA A 11 34.84 53.04 46.35
CA ALA A 11 35.08 52.01 47.37
C ALA A 11 33.75 51.92 48.17
N GLY A 12 33.42 50.97 49.04
CA GLY A 12 34.13 50.43 50.20
C GLY A 12 33.07 49.83 51.14
N ARG A 13 33.25 48.59 51.58
CA ARG A 13 33.46 48.18 52.99
C ARG A 13 32.52 48.81 54.03
N ALA A 14 31.70 47.99 54.69
CA ALA A 14 31.91 47.54 56.08
C ALA A 14 30.66 46.76 56.58
N ILE A 15 30.83 45.50 56.98
CA ILE A 15 30.74 45.01 58.38
C ILE A 15 29.28 44.92 58.91
N ALA A 16 28.76 43.68 58.89
CA ALA A 16 27.66 43.20 59.74
C ALA A 16 28.14 43.14 61.21
N PRO A 17 27.28 43.08 62.26
CA PRO A 17 26.42 41.90 62.42
C PRO A 17 25.14 42.08 63.29
N ARG A 18 24.42 40.96 63.41
CA ARG A 18 23.62 40.47 64.56
C ARG A 18 22.09 40.59 64.54
N LEU A 19 21.52 39.37 64.66
CA LEU A 19 20.30 38.95 65.36
C LEU A 19 18.93 39.24 64.74
N GLY A 20 18.10 38.20 64.73
CA GLY A 20 16.68 38.37 65.08
C GLY A 20 15.69 37.67 64.18
N LEU A 21 15.29 36.48 64.62
CA LEU A 21 14.03 35.77 64.37
C LEU A 21 12.84 36.55 63.76
N ALA A 22 12.22 35.87 62.78
CA ALA A 22 10.80 35.48 62.74
C ALA A 22 9.68 36.50 62.38
N LEU A 23 8.89 36.06 61.40
CA LEU A 23 7.43 36.21 61.24
C LEU A 23 6.84 37.63 61.00
N LEU A 24 6.30 37.87 59.80
CA LEU A 24 4.85 37.80 59.52
C LEU A 24 4.49 38.31 58.11
N ALA A 25 3.73 37.45 57.42
CA ALA A 25 2.67 37.69 56.45
C ALA A 25 2.50 39.10 55.83
N ALA A 26 2.68 39.17 54.51
CA ALA A 26 1.86 39.99 53.63
C ALA A 26 1.21 39.08 52.58
N LEU A 27 -0.02 38.67 52.86
CA LEU A 27 -0.96 38.07 51.92
C LEU A 27 -1.26 39.09 50.82
N ALA A 28 -0.74 38.86 49.62
CA ALA A 28 -1.30 39.41 48.40
C ALA A 28 -1.94 38.25 47.64
N SER A 29 -3.22 38.02 47.96
CA SER A 29 -4.12 37.11 47.26
C SER A 29 -4.29 37.58 45.82
N TRP A 30 -3.43 37.12 44.92
CA TRP A 30 -3.77 37.03 43.50
C TRP A 30 -4.35 35.64 43.32
N ALA A 31 -5.66 35.54 43.55
CA ALA A 31 -6.44 34.49 42.93
C ALA A 31 -6.27 34.67 41.42
N LEU A 32 -5.30 33.97 40.86
CA LEU A 32 -5.32 33.65 39.44
C LEU A 32 -6.70 33.01 39.23
N PRO A 33 -7.54 33.54 38.31
CA PRO A 33 -8.68 32.76 37.92
C PRO A 33 -8.09 31.43 37.44
N ALA A 34 -8.47 30.34 38.11
CA ALA A 34 -8.36 29.05 37.48
C ALA A 34 -9.03 29.24 36.13
N GLU A 35 -8.24 29.29 35.05
CA GLU A 35 -8.76 29.11 33.72
C GLU A 35 -9.37 27.71 33.75
N ALA A 36 -10.66 27.67 34.10
CA ALA A 36 -11.51 26.56 33.78
C ALA A 36 -11.29 26.36 32.29
N SER A 37 -10.57 25.30 31.94
CA SER A 37 -10.48 24.79 30.58
C SER A 37 -11.87 24.96 29.98
N ALA A 38 -12.01 25.91 29.06
CA ALA A 38 -13.27 26.18 28.41
C ALA A 38 -13.72 24.84 27.84
N GLY A 39 -14.70 24.22 28.51
CA GLY A 39 -15.10 22.86 28.21
C GLY A 39 -15.47 22.84 26.75
N ALA A 40 -14.68 22.15 25.93
CA ALA A 40 -14.97 22.03 24.51
C ALA A 40 -16.45 21.63 24.40
N SER A 41 -17.24 22.41 23.66
CA SER A 41 -18.66 22.12 23.50
C SER A 41 -18.81 20.66 23.08
N THR A 42 -19.72 19.93 23.71
CA THR A 42 -19.91 18.49 23.48
C THR A 42 -21.26 18.24 22.81
N LYS A 43 -21.42 17.06 22.21
CA LYS A 43 -22.69 16.57 21.70
C LYS A 43 -22.92 15.13 22.14
N LEU A 44 -24.19 14.83 22.41
CA LEU A 44 -24.65 13.49 22.74
C LEU A 44 -24.95 12.72 21.45
N VAL A 45 -24.34 11.55 21.29
CA VAL A 45 -24.61 10.63 20.18
C VAL A 45 -25.16 9.33 20.75
N ARG A 46 -26.22 8.79 20.14
CA ARG A 46 -26.82 7.51 20.55
C ARG A 46 -26.71 6.49 19.44
N TYR A 47 -26.27 5.28 19.77
CA TYR A 47 -26.12 4.17 18.83
C TYR A 47 -26.40 2.84 19.54
N HIS A 48 -27.31 2.01 19.03
CA HIS A 48 -27.78 0.77 19.70
C HIS A 48 -28.11 0.95 21.21
N GLY A 49 -28.75 2.07 21.56
CA GLY A 49 -29.10 2.40 22.95
C GLY A 49 -27.94 2.86 23.83
N TYR A 50 -26.69 2.75 23.36
CA TYR A 50 -25.51 3.31 24.02
C TYR A 50 -25.40 4.81 23.73
N ALA A 51 -24.99 5.59 24.73
CA ALA A 51 -24.92 7.04 24.65
C ALA A 51 -23.48 7.52 24.88
N LEU A 52 -22.93 8.27 23.93
CA LEU A 52 -21.58 8.83 23.97
C LEU A 52 -21.61 10.36 24.00
N VAL A 53 -20.66 10.97 24.71
CA VAL A 53 -20.51 12.43 24.76
C VAL A 53 -19.20 12.83 24.10
N VAL A 54 -19.25 13.12 22.80
CA VAL A 54 -18.05 13.49 22.02
C VAL A 54 -17.90 15.01 21.90
N PRO A 55 -16.69 15.55 21.67
CA PRO A 55 -16.53 16.95 21.31
C PRO A 55 -17.40 17.32 20.09
N ALA A 56 -18.09 18.46 20.14
CA ALA A 56 -19.06 18.87 19.13
C ALA A 56 -18.45 18.97 17.73
N ARG A 57 -17.17 19.35 17.66
CA ARG A 57 -16.36 19.46 16.44
C ARG A 57 -16.03 18.13 15.78
N TRP A 58 -16.16 17.00 16.48
CA TRP A 58 -15.88 15.70 15.87
C TRP A 58 -16.95 15.37 14.83
N PRO A 59 -16.61 15.13 13.55
CA PRO A 59 -17.55 14.54 12.61
C PRO A 59 -18.04 13.19 13.13
N VAL A 60 -19.32 12.90 12.87
CA VAL A 60 -19.93 11.58 13.14
C VAL A 60 -20.28 10.98 11.80
N TYR A 61 -19.72 9.82 11.49
CA TYR A 61 -19.95 9.09 10.26
C TYR A 61 -20.82 7.88 10.54
N ASP A 62 -21.95 7.78 9.84
CA ASP A 62 -22.75 6.56 9.77
C ASP A 62 -22.28 5.74 8.56
N LEU A 63 -21.57 4.65 8.84
CA LEU A 63 -20.96 3.79 7.83
C LEU A 63 -22.00 2.98 7.04
N SER A 64 -23.23 2.84 7.57
CA SER A 64 -24.33 2.21 6.84
C SER A 64 -24.95 3.13 5.80
N ALA A 65 -24.88 4.45 6.03
CA ALA A 65 -25.40 5.47 5.12
C ALA A 65 -24.46 5.73 3.94
N ASP A 66 -23.15 5.65 4.15
CA ASP A 66 -22.16 5.75 3.09
C ASP A 66 -21.04 4.70 3.26
N PRO A 67 -21.11 3.57 2.54
CA PRO A 67 -20.13 2.50 2.64
C PRO A 67 -18.74 2.91 2.11
N ARG A 68 -18.59 4.08 1.47
CA ARG A 68 -17.30 4.54 0.94
C ARG A 68 -16.47 5.31 1.96
N VAL A 69 -17.03 5.65 3.12
CA VAL A 69 -16.33 6.42 4.15
C VAL A 69 -15.16 5.61 4.71
N CYS A 70 -13.94 6.08 4.47
CA CYS A 70 -12.76 5.52 5.11
C CYS A 70 -12.72 5.83 6.62
N VAL A 71 -12.62 4.78 7.43
CA VAL A 71 -12.37 4.85 8.86
C VAL A 71 -10.89 5.10 9.10
N ARG A 72 -10.63 6.32 9.57
CA ARG A 72 -9.31 6.91 9.79
C ARG A 72 -9.15 7.31 11.25
N PHE A 73 -8.07 6.84 11.86
CA PHE A 73 -7.70 7.11 13.25
C PHE A 73 -6.70 8.26 13.39
N ASP A 74 -6.16 8.79 12.29
CA ASP A 74 -5.29 9.98 12.25
C ASP A 74 -6.09 11.30 12.25
N ARG A 75 -7.41 11.23 12.35
CA ARG A 75 -8.31 12.39 12.49
C ARG A 75 -9.32 12.19 13.60
N HIS A 76 -9.66 13.29 14.28
CA HIS A 76 -10.72 13.29 15.27
C HIS A 76 -12.07 12.94 14.64
N ALA A 77 -12.68 11.82 15.02
CA ALA A 77 -13.95 11.37 14.45
C ALA A 77 -14.65 10.32 15.33
N LEU A 78 -15.97 10.22 15.17
CA LEU A 78 -16.79 9.11 15.65
C LEU A 78 -17.36 8.36 14.44
N TYR A 79 -17.14 7.06 14.35
CA TYR A 79 -17.67 6.19 13.31
C TYR A 79 -18.68 5.22 13.91
N LEU A 80 -19.84 5.08 13.28
CA LEU A 80 -20.94 4.23 13.71
C LEU A 80 -21.25 3.22 12.61
N GLY A 81 -21.25 1.93 12.94
CA GLY A 81 -21.49 0.85 11.99
C GLY A 81 -20.24 0.01 11.73
N ARG A 82 -20.37 -1.00 10.86
CA ARG A 82 -19.23 -1.80 10.41
C ARG A 82 -18.54 -1.08 9.24
N PRO A 83 -17.22 -0.94 9.25
CA PRO A 83 -16.49 -0.49 8.07
C PRO A 83 -16.78 -1.40 6.89
N SER A 84 -17.12 -0.81 5.75
CA SER A 84 -17.38 -1.57 4.52
C SER A 84 -16.07 -2.06 3.90
N ALA A 85 -16.17 -3.07 3.06
CA ALA A 85 -15.07 -3.46 2.19
C ALA A 85 -14.86 -2.44 1.04
N GLU A 86 -15.85 -1.58 0.76
CA GLU A 86 -15.86 -0.57 -0.32
C GLU A 86 -15.27 0.80 0.09
N GLN A 87 -14.53 0.87 1.20
CA GLN A 87 -13.98 2.12 1.70
C GLN A 87 -13.03 2.76 0.68
N ARG A 88 -13.12 4.09 0.56
CA ARG A 88 -12.21 4.89 -0.25
C ARG A 88 -11.23 5.61 0.65
N CYS A 89 -10.18 4.90 1.03
CA CYS A 89 -9.11 5.44 1.84
C CYS A 89 -8.09 6.18 0.98
N PRO A 90 -7.46 7.25 1.49
CA PRO A 90 -6.23 7.76 0.87
C PRO A 90 -5.15 6.68 0.98
N ALA A 91 -4.18 6.66 0.08
CA ALA A 91 -3.07 5.72 0.11
C ALA A 91 -2.11 6.07 1.26
N HIS A 92 -1.61 7.31 1.28
CA HIS A 92 -0.84 7.83 2.40
C HIS A 92 -1.72 8.30 3.57
N ALA A 93 -1.66 7.59 4.71
CA ALA A 93 -2.08 8.11 6.00
C ALA A 93 -1.29 7.47 7.15
N ALA A 94 -0.77 8.29 8.06
CA ALA A 94 0.00 7.86 9.21
C ALA A 94 -0.40 8.63 10.48
N GLY A 95 -0.21 7.98 11.62
CA GLY A 95 -0.50 8.52 12.94
C GLY A 95 -1.86 8.11 13.51
N ARG A 96 -2.02 8.34 14.81
CA ARG A 96 -3.31 8.21 15.49
C ARG A 96 -3.58 9.45 16.34
N THR A 97 -4.86 9.76 16.45
CA THR A 97 -5.42 10.79 17.33
C THR A 97 -6.66 10.24 18.01
N GLU A 98 -7.32 11.05 18.82
CA GLU A 98 -8.56 10.67 19.48
C GLU A 98 -9.68 10.44 18.47
N ALA A 99 -10.03 9.17 18.26
CA ALA A 99 -11.10 8.73 17.38
C ALA A 99 -11.77 7.47 17.96
N ILE A 100 -13.03 7.24 17.58
CA ILE A 100 -13.83 6.11 18.09
C ILE A 100 -14.58 5.47 16.93
N LEU A 101 -14.52 4.15 16.81
CA LEU A 101 -15.35 3.31 15.96
C LEU A 101 -16.26 2.44 16.85
N LEU A 102 -17.57 2.45 16.61
CA LEU A 102 -18.54 1.55 17.24
C LEU A 102 -19.17 0.62 16.22
N GLU A 103 -18.97 -0.68 16.44
CA GLU A 103 -19.40 -1.74 15.53
C GLU A 103 -20.43 -2.65 16.22
N PRO A 104 -21.51 -3.06 15.54
CA PRO A 104 -22.39 -4.11 16.05
C PRO A 104 -21.66 -5.45 16.17
N LEU A 105 -21.80 -6.12 17.32
CA LEU A 105 -21.32 -7.49 17.54
C LEU A 105 -22.04 -8.47 16.60
N THR A 106 -21.30 -9.38 15.98
CA THR A 106 -21.89 -10.51 15.24
C THR A 106 -22.33 -11.58 16.23
N ALA A 107 -23.44 -12.27 15.96
CA ALA A 107 -24.10 -13.21 16.88
C ALA A 107 -23.30 -14.49 17.26
N HIS A 108 -22.02 -14.61 16.88
CA HIS A 108 -21.18 -15.79 17.13
C HIS A 108 -20.34 -15.70 18.43
N GLY A 109 -20.50 -14.63 19.23
CA GLY A 109 -19.77 -14.46 20.51
C GLY A 109 -20.65 -14.27 21.75
N ALA A 110 -21.98 -14.39 21.64
CA ALA A 110 -22.92 -14.07 22.73
C ALA A 110 -23.11 -15.20 23.76
N GLY A 111 -22.16 -16.13 23.85
CA GLY A 111 -22.27 -17.35 24.65
C GLY A 111 -21.21 -17.50 25.73
N ALA A 112 -21.05 -16.53 26.64
CA ALA A 112 -20.57 -16.74 28.01
C ALA A 112 -20.54 -15.43 28.82
N GLY A 113 -21.23 -15.41 29.97
CA GLY A 113 -20.93 -14.49 31.07
C GLY A 113 -21.82 -13.25 31.20
N GLY A 114 -22.97 -13.40 31.85
CA GLY A 114 -23.72 -12.27 32.39
C GLY A 114 -22.95 -11.62 33.54
N GLY A 115 -22.46 -10.40 33.32
CA GLY A 115 -21.86 -9.56 34.34
C GLY A 115 -21.94 -8.10 33.93
N ALA A 116 -22.64 -7.28 34.71
CA ALA A 116 -22.74 -5.84 34.52
C ALA A 116 -21.39 -5.17 34.83
N GLY A 117 -20.57 -4.98 33.80
CA GLY A 117 -19.33 -4.22 33.84
C GLY A 117 -18.67 -4.29 32.47
N GLY A 118 -18.52 -3.15 31.80
CA GLY A 118 -17.80 -3.06 30.52
C GLY A 118 -16.36 -3.53 30.73
N ALA A 119 -16.06 -4.75 30.27
CA ALA A 119 -14.71 -5.28 30.31
C ALA A 119 -13.91 -4.66 29.16
N VAL A 120 -12.81 -3.98 29.49
CA VAL A 120 -11.74 -3.74 28.53
C VAL A 120 -11.19 -5.11 28.19
N LEU A 121 -11.39 -5.57 26.95
CA LEU A 121 -10.73 -6.79 26.52
C LEU A 121 -9.25 -6.46 26.30
N PRO A 122 -8.33 -7.38 26.63
CA PRO A 122 -7.05 -7.39 25.92
C PRO A 122 -7.36 -7.43 24.42
N GLY A 123 -6.60 -6.70 23.59
CA GLY A 123 -6.67 -6.90 22.14
C GLY A 123 -6.67 -8.40 21.83
N ALA A 124 -7.59 -8.85 20.97
CA ALA A 124 -7.81 -10.28 20.74
C ALA A 124 -6.52 -11.02 20.28
N PRO A 125 -6.44 -12.33 20.52
CA PRO A 125 -5.52 -12.98 21.45
C PRO A 125 -4.06 -13.04 20.97
N GLY A 126 -3.15 -12.38 21.69
CA GLY A 126 -1.71 -12.64 21.62
C GLY A 126 -1.38 -13.92 22.40
N ALA A 127 -0.94 -14.98 21.70
CA ALA A 127 -0.44 -16.19 22.32
C ALA A 127 0.91 -15.89 23.00
N GLY A 128 0.90 -15.76 24.33
CA GLY A 128 2.13 -15.62 25.11
C GLY A 128 2.84 -16.97 25.32
N VAL A 129 4.16 -16.99 25.19
CA VAL A 129 5.01 -17.98 25.86
C VAL A 129 6.21 -17.29 26.51
N ALA A 130 6.54 -17.81 27.70
CA ALA A 130 7.41 -17.27 28.74
C ALA A 130 8.92 -17.31 28.45
N GLY A 131 9.66 -16.36 29.07
CA GLY A 131 11.10 -16.45 29.30
C GLY A 131 11.74 -15.23 29.98
N GLY A 132 11.85 -15.22 31.31
CA GLY A 132 12.90 -14.50 32.08
C GLY A 132 12.51 -13.21 32.84
N PRO A 133 12.96 -13.01 34.11
CA PRO A 133 12.56 -11.88 34.95
C PRO A 133 13.32 -10.60 34.56
N GLY A 134 12.69 -9.73 33.78
CA GLY A 134 13.10 -8.33 33.58
C GLY A 134 12.33 -7.38 34.50
N PRO A 135 12.93 -6.25 34.92
CA PRO A 135 12.26 -5.29 35.81
C PRO A 135 11.02 -4.66 35.15
N PRO A 136 10.04 -4.18 35.95
CA PRO A 136 8.73 -3.78 35.47
C PRO A 136 8.81 -2.58 34.50
N SER A 137 8.41 -2.79 33.26
CA SER A 137 8.30 -1.77 32.22
C SER A 137 7.26 -0.71 32.61
N ALA A 138 7.70 0.52 32.80
CA ALA A 138 6.83 1.68 32.94
C ALA A 138 6.34 2.13 31.56
N GLY A 139 5.01 2.06 31.35
CA GLY A 139 4.31 2.76 30.26
C GLY A 139 4.06 1.95 28.98
N GLY A 140 3.14 0.99 29.02
CA GLY A 140 2.53 0.46 27.80
C GLY A 140 1.70 1.55 27.11
N GLN A 141 2.29 2.28 26.16
CA GLN A 141 1.58 3.22 25.30
C GLN A 141 0.99 2.48 24.10
N GLY A 142 -0.11 1.75 24.31
CA GLY A 142 -1.03 1.50 23.22
C GLY A 142 -1.74 2.81 22.90
N SER A 143 -1.76 3.26 21.65
CA SER A 143 -2.58 4.37 21.16
C SER A 143 -3.99 3.92 20.79
N LEU A 144 -4.40 2.74 21.24
CA LEU A 144 -5.62 2.03 20.88
C LEU A 144 -6.14 1.17 22.05
N ALA A 145 -7.45 1.15 22.24
CA ALA A 145 -8.16 0.24 23.12
C ALA A 145 -9.35 -0.39 22.40
N GLN A 146 -9.58 -1.67 22.65
CA GLN A 146 -10.78 -2.38 22.23
C GLN A 146 -11.65 -2.70 23.45
N LEU A 147 -12.93 -2.37 23.39
CA LEU A 147 -13.89 -2.65 24.45
C LEU A 147 -15.09 -3.39 23.88
N LEU A 148 -15.64 -4.32 24.66
CA LEU A 148 -16.95 -4.87 24.38
C LEU A 148 -18.00 -4.22 25.27
N LEU A 149 -19.13 -3.90 24.65
CA LEU A 149 -20.34 -3.44 25.32
C LEU A 149 -21.47 -4.44 25.02
N PRO A 150 -21.48 -5.64 25.66
CA PRO A 150 -22.45 -6.69 25.36
C PRO A 150 -23.90 -6.27 25.57
N ALA A 151 -24.16 -5.45 26.60
CA ALA A 151 -25.49 -4.91 26.90
C ALA A 151 -26.08 -4.07 25.76
N HIS A 152 -25.22 -3.55 24.87
CA HIS A 152 -25.61 -2.78 23.69
C HIS A 152 -25.36 -3.54 22.38
N GLY A 153 -24.80 -4.74 22.46
CA GLY A 153 -24.38 -5.49 21.27
C GLY A 153 -23.31 -4.77 20.46
N LEU A 154 -22.36 -4.06 21.11
CA LEU A 154 -21.35 -3.26 20.44
C LEU A 154 -19.91 -3.70 20.79
N ALA A 155 -19.01 -3.56 19.82
CA ALA A 155 -17.56 -3.50 20.00
C ALA A 155 -17.11 -2.06 19.74
N VAL A 156 -16.13 -1.59 20.50
CA VAL A 156 -15.57 -0.24 20.42
C VAL A 156 -14.09 -0.35 20.13
N THR A 157 -13.62 0.35 19.09
CA THR A 157 -12.21 0.64 18.88
C THR A 157 -11.98 2.12 19.13
N ALA A 158 -11.16 2.47 20.12
CA ALA A 158 -10.87 3.85 20.48
C ALA A 158 -9.37 4.11 20.39
N THR A 159 -8.96 5.19 19.74
CA THR A 159 -7.54 5.55 19.56
C THR A 159 -7.21 6.89 20.23
N TRP A 160 -5.93 7.19 20.42
CA TRP A 160 -5.43 8.48 20.92
C TRP A 160 -3.98 8.72 20.50
N SER A 161 -3.57 10.00 20.42
CA SER A 161 -2.17 10.35 20.11
C SER A 161 -1.26 10.23 21.33
N SER A 162 -1.65 10.90 22.43
CA SER A 162 -0.82 11.05 23.64
C SER A 162 -1.56 10.68 24.93
N SER A 163 -2.88 10.91 24.99
CA SER A 163 -3.67 10.71 26.20
C SER A 163 -5.04 10.10 25.88
N PRO A 164 -5.44 9.03 26.59
CA PRO A 164 -6.75 8.41 26.40
C PRO A 164 -7.90 9.21 27.03
N GLN A 165 -7.62 10.34 27.70
CA GLN A 165 -8.63 11.02 28.54
C GLN A 165 -9.84 11.51 27.72
N THR A 166 -9.64 12.03 26.51
CA THR A 166 -10.72 12.52 25.66
C THR A 166 -11.65 11.38 25.25
N VAL A 167 -11.11 10.26 24.78
CA VAL A 167 -11.89 9.09 24.37
C VAL A 167 -12.51 8.35 25.57
N ALA A 168 -11.80 8.27 26.71
CA ALA A 168 -12.35 7.68 27.93
C ALA A 168 -13.56 8.46 28.44
N ARG A 169 -13.48 9.81 28.45
CA ARG A 169 -14.62 10.68 28.79
C ARG A 169 -15.77 10.51 27.81
N ALA A 170 -15.47 10.40 26.50
CA ALA A 170 -16.50 10.22 25.49
C ALA A 170 -17.27 8.90 25.63
N LEU A 171 -16.57 7.84 26.05
CA LEU A 171 -17.14 6.52 26.34
C LEU A 171 -17.74 6.40 27.74
N GLY A 172 -17.59 7.42 28.60
CA GLY A 172 -18.04 7.36 29.99
C GLY A 172 -17.31 6.31 30.83
N VAL A 173 -16.07 5.94 30.46
CA VAL A 173 -15.24 4.99 31.20
C VAL A 173 -14.17 5.72 32.02
N ARG A 174 -13.81 5.18 33.18
CA ARG A 174 -12.85 5.82 34.10
C ARG A 174 -11.40 5.78 33.58
N SER A 175 -11.05 4.73 32.86
CA SER A 175 -9.72 4.54 32.28
C SER A 175 -9.82 3.56 31.10
N LEU A 176 -8.97 3.78 30.11
CA LEU A 176 -8.72 2.86 28.99
C LEU A 176 -7.38 2.13 29.13
N ALA A 177 -6.65 2.36 30.23
CA ALA A 177 -5.43 1.63 30.52
C ALA A 177 -5.77 0.20 30.96
N SER A 178 -5.09 -0.78 30.38
CA SER A 178 -5.20 -2.18 30.77
C SER A 178 -4.83 -2.35 32.25
N SER A 179 -5.76 -2.89 33.05
CA SER A 179 -5.43 -3.40 34.39
C SER A 179 -4.81 -4.80 34.24
N PRO A 180 -3.75 -5.14 34.98
CA PRO A 180 -3.23 -6.51 34.98
C PRO A 180 -4.23 -7.41 35.71
N ALA A 181 -5.10 -8.10 34.97
CA ALA A 181 -5.97 -9.13 35.53
C ALA A 181 -5.20 -10.45 35.62
N SER A 182 -5.11 -11.03 36.82
CA SER A 182 -4.50 -12.34 37.07
C SER A 182 -5.21 -13.43 36.27
N ALA A 183 -4.56 -13.96 35.22
CA ALA A 183 -5.04 -15.10 34.48
C ALA A 183 -4.83 -16.40 35.28
N ARG A 184 -5.92 -17.05 35.67
CA ARG A 184 -5.90 -18.44 36.14
C ARG A 184 -5.85 -19.32 34.89
N ALA A 185 -4.80 -20.14 34.78
CA ALA A 185 -4.55 -20.98 33.61
C ALA A 185 -5.67 -22.01 33.40
N ALA A 186 -6.33 -21.95 32.24
CA ALA A 186 -7.10 -23.05 31.69
C ALA A 186 -6.23 -23.71 30.60
N GLU A 187 -6.10 -25.03 30.68
CA GLU A 187 -5.24 -25.85 29.81
C GLU A 187 -5.77 -25.84 28.37
N ALA A 188 -4.90 -25.50 27.41
CA ALA A 188 -5.22 -25.41 25.99
C ALA A 188 -4.93 -26.74 25.26
N PRO A 189 -5.72 -27.10 24.22
CA PRO A 189 -5.44 -28.28 23.40
C PRO A 189 -4.13 -28.11 22.60
N PRO A 190 -3.48 -29.22 22.18
CA PRO A 190 -2.25 -29.15 21.41
C PRO A 190 -2.44 -28.45 20.05
N PRO A 191 -1.43 -27.74 19.53
CA PRO A 191 -1.53 -27.04 18.26
C PRO A 191 -1.71 -28.04 17.11
N ALA A 192 -2.70 -27.77 16.25
CA ALA A 192 -2.75 -28.38 14.94
C ALA A 192 -1.47 -27.97 14.17
N ARG A 193 -0.79 -28.94 13.54
CA ARG A 193 0.37 -28.67 12.68
C ARG A 193 -0.05 -27.70 11.57
N ALA A 194 0.35 -26.43 11.69
CA ALA A 194 0.28 -25.49 10.58
C ALA A 194 1.11 -26.04 9.42
N ARG A 195 0.52 -26.11 8.23
CA ARG A 195 1.29 -26.28 7.00
C ARG A 195 2.30 -25.14 6.92
N ALA A 196 3.52 -25.44 6.45
CA ALA A 196 4.58 -24.44 6.29
C ALA A 196 4.02 -23.18 5.62
N ALA A 197 4.07 -22.05 6.34
CA ALA A 197 3.82 -20.74 5.78
C ALA A 197 4.88 -20.47 4.70
N SER A 198 4.51 -19.79 3.62
CA SER A 198 5.42 -19.37 2.56
C SER A 198 6.52 -18.49 3.17
N ALA A 199 7.76 -18.96 3.15
CA ALA A 199 8.94 -18.14 3.42
C ALA A 199 9.00 -16.95 2.44
N ALA A 200 9.76 -15.91 2.80
CA ALA A 200 10.06 -14.76 1.95
C ALA A 200 10.38 -15.23 0.53
N SER A 201 9.62 -14.72 -0.42
CA SER A 201 9.84 -14.92 -1.83
C SER A 201 10.29 -13.61 -2.46
N VAL A 202 11.36 -13.66 -3.25
CA VAL A 202 11.69 -12.52 -4.12
C VAL A 202 10.57 -12.35 -5.13
N TYR A 203 10.05 -11.13 -5.21
CA TYR A 203 9.17 -10.70 -6.29
C TYR A 203 9.80 -9.51 -7.01
N THR A 204 9.83 -9.59 -8.34
CA THR A 204 10.28 -8.50 -9.20
C THR A 204 9.11 -8.02 -10.07
N GLY A 205 8.75 -6.76 -9.96
CA GLY A 205 7.68 -6.16 -10.76
C GLY A 205 6.88 -5.08 -10.04
N LEU A 206 5.74 -4.72 -10.62
CA LEU A 206 4.89 -3.65 -10.11
C LEU A 206 4.08 -4.12 -8.88
N GLY A 207 4.14 -3.31 -7.83
CA GLY A 207 3.26 -3.38 -6.68
C GLY A 207 2.59 -2.04 -6.42
N PHE A 208 1.78 -2.00 -5.39
CA PHE A 208 1.21 -0.78 -4.86
C PHE A 208 0.91 -0.96 -3.39
N ASP A 209 0.67 0.12 -2.66
CA ASP A 209 0.08 0.03 -1.34
C ASP A 209 -1.18 0.90 -1.24
N ALA A 210 -2.05 0.52 -0.31
CA ALA A 210 -3.29 1.22 -0.02
C ALA A 210 -3.56 1.16 1.47
N CYS A 211 -3.98 2.27 2.06
CA CYS A 211 -4.11 2.39 3.51
C CYS A 211 -5.03 1.33 4.14
N SER A 212 -6.07 0.87 3.45
CA SER A 212 -6.88 -0.28 3.87
C SER A 212 -6.79 -1.40 2.85
N ALA A 213 -6.57 -2.64 3.33
CA ALA A 213 -6.60 -3.83 2.50
C ALA A 213 -7.90 -3.88 1.66
N PRO A 214 -7.83 -3.93 0.31
CA PRO A 214 -9.02 -4.00 -0.53
C PRO A 214 -9.84 -5.28 -0.31
N SER A 215 -11.09 -5.30 -0.74
CA SER A 215 -11.89 -6.53 -0.67
C SER A 215 -11.35 -7.59 -1.64
N PRO A 216 -11.58 -8.90 -1.40
CA PRO A 216 -11.22 -9.93 -2.38
C PRO A 216 -11.84 -9.72 -3.76
N GLY A 217 -13.04 -9.11 -3.82
CA GLY A 217 -13.69 -8.74 -5.09
C GLY A 217 -12.93 -7.62 -5.82
N ASP A 218 -12.45 -6.63 -5.08
CA ASP A 218 -11.61 -5.55 -5.62
C ASP A 218 -10.27 -6.08 -6.10
N MET A 219 -9.62 -6.94 -5.32
CA MET A 219 -8.37 -7.60 -5.68
C MET A 219 -8.54 -8.48 -6.93
N ALA A 220 -9.63 -9.24 -7.03
CA ALA A 220 -9.95 -10.02 -8.22
C ALA A 220 -10.17 -9.13 -9.45
N ALA A 221 -10.88 -8.00 -9.32
CA ALA A 221 -11.02 -7.03 -10.40
C ALA A 221 -9.67 -6.40 -10.80
N TRP A 222 -8.83 -6.10 -9.82
CA TRP A 222 -7.49 -5.52 -9.99
C TRP A 222 -6.46 -6.49 -10.56
N SER A 223 -6.75 -7.79 -10.66
CA SER A 223 -5.92 -8.73 -11.42
C SER A 223 -5.78 -8.36 -12.91
N SER A 224 -6.70 -7.53 -13.44
CA SER A 224 -6.59 -6.96 -14.78
C SER A 224 -5.53 -5.86 -14.92
N SER A 225 -5.02 -5.35 -13.79
CA SER A 225 -3.96 -4.35 -13.72
C SER A 225 -2.58 -4.99 -13.99
N PRO A 226 -1.52 -4.20 -14.20
CA PRO A 226 -0.15 -4.73 -14.30
C PRO A 226 0.46 -5.09 -12.94
N TYR A 227 -0.16 -4.76 -11.81
CA TYR A 227 0.37 -5.01 -10.47
C TYR A 227 0.20 -6.47 -10.04
N ARG A 228 1.19 -7.04 -9.34
CA ARG A 228 1.06 -8.35 -8.66
C ARG A 228 1.55 -8.34 -7.22
N ALA A 229 1.92 -7.18 -6.68
CA ALA A 229 2.22 -7.02 -5.27
C ALA A 229 1.34 -5.96 -4.61
N ILE A 230 1.08 -6.10 -3.30
CA ILE A 230 0.34 -5.15 -2.49
C ILE A 230 0.96 -4.95 -1.10
N GLY A 231 1.15 -3.71 -0.66
CA GLY A 231 1.46 -3.35 0.72
C GLY A 231 0.25 -3.50 1.63
N ILE A 232 0.43 -4.20 2.75
CA ILE A 232 -0.62 -4.42 3.76
C ILE A 232 -0.17 -3.92 5.13
N TYR A 233 -0.92 -3.01 5.72
CA TYR A 233 -0.59 -2.48 7.04
C TYR A 233 -1.08 -3.42 8.13
N ILE A 234 -0.15 -4.09 8.81
CA ILE A 234 -0.45 -5.18 9.73
C ILE A 234 -0.66 -4.72 11.18
N GLY A 235 -0.13 -3.55 11.55
CA GLY A 235 -0.18 -3.06 12.91
C GLY A 235 0.70 -1.84 13.17
N GLY A 236 0.89 -1.54 14.45
CA GLY A 236 1.70 -0.43 14.93
C GLY A 236 0.91 0.75 15.49
N THR A 237 1.56 1.50 16.38
CA THR A 237 0.94 2.59 17.15
C THR A 237 0.50 3.76 16.26
N ASN A 238 1.12 3.92 15.10
CA ASN A 238 0.83 4.99 14.14
C ASN A 238 0.08 4.48 12.89
N MET A 239 -0.44 3.25 12.88
CA MET A 239 -1.28 2.77 11.77
C MET A 239 -2.62 3.52 11.75
N ALA A 240 -2.87 4.25 10.65
CA ALA A 240 -3.96 5.22 10.56
C ALA A 240 -5.31 4.63 10.13
N CYS A 241 -5.35 3.72 9.17
CA CYS A 241 -6.62 3.17 8.68
C CYS A 241 -7.04 1.89 9.41
N SER A 242 -8.36 1.69 9.48
CA SER A 242 -8.91 0.37 9.85
C SER A 242 -8.58 -0.68 8.77
N GLN A 243 -8.46 -1.94 9.18
CA GLN A 243 -8.18 -3.07 8.29
C GLN A 243 -9.31 -4.11 8.31
N PRO A 244 -10.53 -3.79 7.84
CA PRO A 244 -11.68 -4.70 8.00
C PRO A 244 -11.58 -5.97 7.15
N ASN A 245 -10.84 -5.94 6.04
CA ASN A 245 -10.68 -7.09 5.15
C ASN A 245 -9.46 -7.95 5.54
N LEU A 246 -8.45 -7.36 6.19
CA LEU A 246 -7.18 -8.02 6.44
C LEU A 246 -7.33 -9.07 7.55
N THR A 247 -7.33 -10.33 7.14
CA THR A 247 -7.46 -11.50 8.00
C THR A 247 -6.54 -12.60 7.48
N ALA A 248 -6.25 -13.62 8.28
CA ALA A 248 -5.51 -14.78 7.80
C ALA A 248 -6.17 -15.45 6.57
N GLY A 249 -7.50 -15.46 6.52
CA GLY A 249 -8.27 -15.94 5.36
C GLY A 249 -7.99 -15.10 4.11
N TRP A 250 -8.03 -13.77 4.23
CA TRP A 250 -7.69 -12.85 3.15
C TRP A 250 -6.25 -13.05 2.68
N THR A 251 -5.28 -13.05 3.60
CA THR A 251 -3.86 -13.29 3.30
C THR A 251 -3.66 -14.57 2.49
N SER A 252 -4.25 -15.68 2.94
CA SER A 252 -4.16 -16.97 2.24
C SER A 252 -4.90 -16.97 0.89
N GLY A 253 -6.01 -16.25 0.78
CA GLY A 253 -6.80 -16.12 -0.44
C GLY A 253 -6.08 -15.33 -1.52
N GLU A 254 -5.53 -14.17 -1.17
CA GLU A 254 -4.83 -13.30 -2.12
C GLU A 254 -3.50 -13.89 -2.58
N THR A 255 -2.73 -14.49 -1.67
CA THR A 255 -1.51 -15.22 -2.05
C THR A 255 -1.80 -16.42 -2.95
N ALA A 256 -2.90 -17.15 -2.71
CA ALA A 256 -3.36 -18.22 -3.61
C ALA A 256 -3.86 -17.67 -4.96
N ALA A 257 -4.34 -16.43 -5.01
CA ALA A 257 -4.73 -15.72 -6.23
C ALA A 257 -3.54 -15.12 -7.00
N GLY A 258 -2.30 -15.30 -6.52
CA GLY A 258 -1.07 -14.85 -7.16
C GLY A 258 -0.60 -13.44 -6.76
N TRP A 259 -1.16 -12.88 -5.69
CA TRP A 259 -0.66 -11.63 -5.12
C TRP A 259 0.53 -11.87 -4.19
N HIS A 260 1.51 -10.97 -4.27
CA HIS A 260 2.62 -10.86 -3.34
C HIS A 260 2.31 -9.77 -2.31
N LEU A 261 2.54 -10.03 -1.03
CA LEU A 261 2.21 -9.12 0.06
C LEU A 261 3.49 -8.50 0.62
N ILE A 262 3.42 -7.22 0.96
CA ILE A 262 4.46 -6.46 1.66
C ILE A 262 3.90 -6.12 3.05
N PRO A 263 4.14 -6.95 4.09
CA PRO A 263 3.63 -6.66 5.43
C PRO A 263 4.32 -5.44 6.02
N THR A 264 3.57 -4.37 6.25
CA THR A 264 4.07 -3.06 6.69
C THR A 264 3.61 -2.76 8.11
N TYR A 265 4.54 -2.38 8.99
CA TYR A 265 4.29 -2.07 10.39
C TYR A 265 4.54 -0.58 10.65
N VAL A 266 3.50 0.16 11.05
CA VAL A 266 3.59 1.61 11.26
C VAL A 266 3.88 1.93 12.73
N GLY A 267 5.15 1.75 13.07
CA GLY A 267 5.71 1.90 14.41
C GLY A 267 5.89 3.34 14.88
N LEU A 268 6.74 3.52 15.88
CA LEU A 268 7.13 4.85 16.38
C LEU A 268 7.97 5.58 15.34
N GLN A 269 7.74 6.88 15.20
CA GLN A 269 8.44 7.72 14.22
C GLN A 269 9.62 8.45 14.84
N ALA A 270 10.46 9.10 14.02
CA ALA A 270 11.58 9.89 14.52
C ALA A 270 11.16 10.88 15.64
N PRO A 271 12.06 11.19 16.61
CA PRO A 271 11.77 12.10 17.73
C PRO A 271 11.07 13.38 17.32
N THR A 272 11.58 14.03 16.26
CA THR A 272 10.91 15.12 15.56
C THR A 272 10.45 14.61 14.19
N ASN A 273 9.13 14.47 14.02
CA ASN A 273 8.49 14.02 12.78
C ASN A 273 7.40 15.02 12.34
N SER A 274 7.10 15.02 11.04
CA SER A 274 6.13 15.95 10.43
C SER A 274 4.68 15.48 10.51
N CYS A 275 4.44 14.18 10.73
CA CYS A 275 3.09 13.61 10.83
C CYS A 275 2.41 13.84 12.19
N GLY A 276 3.13 14.37 13.19
CA GLY A 276 2.61 14.49 14.55
C GLY A 276 2.36 13.14 15.23
N CYS A 277 3.06 12.11 14.74
CA CYS A 277 2.95 10.74 15.17
C CYS A 277 3.60 10.52 16.54
N ALA A 278 3.25 9.42 17.20
CA ALA A 278 3.96 8.98 18.39
C ALA A 278 5.43 8.72 18.05
N SER A 279 6.34 9.34 18.82
CA SER A 279 7.76 9.38 18.50
C SER A 279 8.61 8.42 19.33
N ILE A 280 9.73 7.99 18.75
CA ILE A 280 10.84 7.34 19.43
C ILE A 280 11.35 8.27 20.52
N VAL A 281 11.53 7.73 21.72
CA VAL A 281 12.21 8.41 22.82
C VAL A 281 13.70 8.08 22.69
N PRO A 282 14.59 9.07 22.44
CA PRO A 282 16.00 8.77 22.11
C PRO A 282 16.73 7.87 23.11
N SER A 283 16.44 8.02 24.41
CA SER A 283 17.05 7.18 25.47
C SER A 283 16.50 5.76 25.57
N GLN A 284 15.40 5.45 24.85
CA GLN A 284 14.73 4.15 24.83
C GLN A 284 14.72 3.52 23.44
N ALA A 285 15.38 4.13 22.46
CA ALA A 285 15.26 3.77 21.05
C ALA A 285 15.44 2.27 20.78
N SER A 286 16.50 1.65 21.31
CA SER A 286 16.73 0.21 21.12
C SER A 286 15.69 -0.67 21.81
N ALA A 287 15.24 -0.30 23.02
CA ALA A 287 14.19 -1.05 23.71
C ALA A 287 12.85 -0.94 22.97
N GLN A 288 12.56 0.25 22.40
CA GLN A 288 11.38 0.50 21.59
C GLN A 288 11.44 -0.26 20.25
N GLY A 289 12.60 -0.34 19.60
CA GLY A 289 12.79 -1.10 18.36
C GLY A 289 12.57 -2.60 18.56
N ALA A 290 13.11 -3.18 19.63
CA ALA A 290 12.88 -4.58 19.98
C ALA A 290 11.39 -4.85 20.32
N ALA A 291 10.74 -3.92 21.03
CA ALA A 291 9.31 -4.04 21.33
C ALA A 291 8.46 -3.94 20.05
N ALA A 292 8.81 -3.06 19.12
CA ALA A 292 8.16 -2.95 17.82
C ALA A 292 8.26 -4.25 17.02
N ALA A 293 9.45 -4.87 16.95
CA ALA A 293 9.62 -6.16 16.26
C ALA A 293 8.73 -7.26 16.87
N SER A 294 8.65 -7.33 18.21
CA SER A 294 7.78 -8.30 18.89
C SER A 294 6.28 -8.06 18.62
N ASP A 295 5.85 -6.80 18.57
CA ASP A 295 4.46 -6.44 18.25
C ASP A 295 4.14 -6.79 16.80
N ALA A 296 5.03 -6.45 15.87
CA ALA A 296 4.89 -6.75 14.45
C ALA A 296 4.81 -8.25 14.17
N VAL A 297 5.63 -9.07 14.85
CA VAL A 297 5.56 -10.54 14.77
C VAL A 297 4.21 -11.05 15.27
N THR A 298 3.67 -10.48 16.36
CA THR A 298 2.34 -10.86 16.88
C THR A 298 1.25 -10.57 15.85
N HIS A 299 1.29 -9.39 15.23
CA HIS A 299 0.39 -9.00 14.15
C HIS A 299 0.52 -9.89 12.92
N ALA A 300 1.74 -10.20 12.49
CA ALA A 300 2.03 -11.10 11.38
C ALA A 300 1.46 -12.50 11.63
N GLN A 301 1.69 -13.08 12.81
CA GLN A 301 1.19 -14.41 13.18
C GLN A 301 -0.34 -14.47 13.17
N ALA A 302 -1.03 -13.43 13.63
CA ALA A 302 -2.50 -13.34 13.58
C ALA A 302 -3.05 -13.37 12.15
N LEU A 303 -2.25 -12.94 11.17
CA LEU A 303 -2.55 -12.98 9.74
C LEU A 303 -2.05 -14.25 9.04
N GLY A 304 -1.54 -15.23 9.79
CA GLY A 304 -0.98 -16.46 9.23
C GLY A 304 0.42 -16.31 8.61
N LEU A 305 1.09 -15.18 8.86
CA LEU A 305 2.43 -14.88 8.38
C LEU A 305 3.46 -15.41 9.39
N GLY A 306 3.97 -16.61 9.12
CA GLY A 306 4.94 -17.29 10.00
C GLY A 306 6.39 -16.84 9.78
N PRO A 307 7.33 -17.43 10.55
CA PRO A 307 8.78 -17.25 10.33
C PRO A 307 9.16 -17.47 8.86
N GLY A 308 10.14 -16.69 8.41
CA GLY A 308 10.57 -16.57 7.03
C GLY A 308 9.85 -15.45 6.29
N SER A 309 8.69 -14.96 6.73
CA SER A 309 8.03 -13.81 6.09
C SER A 309 8.83 -12.51 6.29
N PRO A 310 8.84 -11.58 5.32
CA PRO A 310 9.33 -10.23 5.54
C PRO A 310 8.32 -9.39 6.33
N ILE A 311 8.84 -8.44 7.11
CA ILE A 311 8.07 -7.36 7.71
C ILE A 311 8.85 -6.06 7.56
N TYR A 312 8.21 -5.04 6.98
CA TYR A 312 8.80 -3.72 6.74
C TYR A 312 8.38 -2.75 7.86
N ASP A 313 9.33 -2.18 8.59
CA ASP A 313 9.06 -1.03 9.45
C ASP A 313 8.84 0.21 8.58
N ASP A 314 7.79 0.96 8.86
CA ASP A 314 7.47 2.22 8.18
C ASP A 314 8.07 3.39 8.96
N MET A 315 9.21 3.89 8.48
CA MET A 315 9.89 5.06 9.03
C MET A 315 9.71 6.28 8.11
N GLU A 316 8.77 7.13 8.50
CA GLU A 316 8.40 8.34 7.78
C GLU A 316 9.54 9.36 7.73
N ALA A 317 9.47 10.27 6.76
CA ALA A 317 10.48 11.28 6.55
C ALA A 317 10.74 12.14 7.80
N TYR A 318 12.02 12.33 8.11
CA TYR A 318 12.47 13.17 9.23
C TYR A 318 13.68 14.02 8.86
N GLN A 319 13.90 15.09 9.62
CA GLN A 319 15.11 15.88 9.47
C GLN A 319 16.31 15.10 10.01
N THR A 320 17.28 14.79 9.14
CA THR A 320 18.51 14.09 9.52
C THR A 320 19.39 14.92 10.45
N GLY A 321 20.29 14.24 11.17
CA GLY A 321 21.11 14.80 12.23
C GLY A 321 20.59 14.48 13.64
N SER A 322 21.37 14.89 14.64
CA SER A 322 21.04 14.65 16.05
C SER A 322 19.85 15.52 16.50
N PRO A 323 18.86 14.97 17.26
CA PRO A 323 18.84 13.62 17.83
C PRO A 323 18.19 12.54 16.95
N ASN A 324 17.61 12.90 15.80
CA ASN A 324 16.80 11.99 14.99
C ASN A 324 17.59 10.80 14.45
N THR A 325 18.69 11.03 13.73
CA THR A 325 19.50 9.96 13.10
C THR A 325 19.94 8.91 14.10
N ALA A 326 20.47 9.33 15.26
CA ALA A 326 20.92 8.40 16.29
C ALA A 326 19.77 7.58 16.90
N ALA A 327 18.62 8.21 17.15
CA ALA A 327 17.46 7.50 17.69
C ALA A 327 16.88 6.50 16.68
N VAL A 328 16.73 6.90 15.41
CA VAL A 328 16.19 6.04 14.35
C VAL A 328 17.11 4.85 14.08
N LEU A 329 18.42 5.06 13.92
CA LEU A 329 19.35 3.95 13.69
C LEU A 329 19.40 2.97 14.88
N ASN A 330 19.36 3.46 16.11
CA ASN A 330 19.31 2.59 17.30
C ASN A 330 18.00 1.79 17.40
N PHE A 331 16.90 2.39 16.96
CA PHE A 331 15.59 1.74 16.88
C PHE A 331 15.58 0.66 15.78
N LEU A 332 15.94 1.03 14.55
CA LEU A 332 15.94 0.12 13.39
C LEU A 332 16.93 -1.04 13.55
N SER A 333 18.09 -0.81 14.18
CA SER A 333 19.06 -1.86 14.50
C SER A 333 18.44 -2.91 15.43
N ALA A 334 17.71 -2.47 16.47
CA ALA A 334 17.04 -3.36 17.40
C ALA A 334 15.78 -4.02 16.82
N TRP A 335 15.08 -3.33 15.92
CA TRP A 335 14.00 -3.90 15.11
C TRP A 335 14.50 -5.09 14.29
N THR A 336 15.56 -4.90 13.51
CA THR A 336 16.15 -5.95 12.69
C THR A 336 16.62 -7.13 13.55
N ALA A 337 17.35 -6.86 14.63
CA ALA A 337 17.80 -7.90 15.55
C ALA A 337 16.62 -8.69 16.16
N GLY A 338 15.53 -8.01 16.50
CA GLY A 338 14.31 -8.62 17.03
C GLY A 338 13.61 -9.53 16.02
N LEU A 339 13.47 -9.08 14.76
CA LEU A 339 12.88 -9.89 13.70
C LEU A 339 13.73 -11.12 13.37
N HIS A 340 15.05 -10.96 13.26
CA HIS A 340 15.98 -12.07 13.04
C HIS A 340 15.90 -13.10 14.16
N ALA A 341 15.83 -12.67 15.43
CA ALA A 341 15.67 -13.56 16.58
C ALA A 341 14.34 -14.34 16.54
N ALA A 342 13.29 -13.75 15.95
CA ALA A 342 11.99 -14.39 15.74
C ALA A 342 11.93 -15.22 14.44
N GLY A 343 12.99 -15.22 13.62
CA GLY A 343 13.08 -15.94 12.35
C GLY A 343 12.37 -15.26 11.18
N TYR A 344 12.14 -13.94 11.23
CA TYR A 344 11.55 -13.14 10.14
C TYR A 344 12.63 -12.38 9.37
N THR A 345 12.33 -12.00 8.13
CA THR A 345 13.16 -11.09 7.32
C THR A 345 12.84 -9.65 7.69
N SER A 346 13.86 -8.83 7.93
CA SER A 346 13.72 -7.42 8.29
C SER A 346 13.74 -6.54 7.05
N GLY A 347 12.65 -5.80 6.83
CA GLY A 347 12.58 -4.73 5.86
C GLY A 347 12.46 -3.36 6.54
N VAL A 348 12.87 -2.30 5.84
CA VAL A 348 12.61 -0.91 6.26
C VAL A 348 12.13 -0.10 5.07
N TYR A 349 10.94 0.48 5.19
CA TYR A 349 10.48 1.58 4.35
C TYR A 349 10.99 2.90 4.91
N GLY A 350 11.43 3.79 4.03
CA GLY A 350 11.67 5.17 4.43
C GLY A 350 12.05 6.09 3.28
N ASN A 351 12.01 7.39 3.55
CA ASN A 351 12.31 8.39 2.54
C ASN A 351 13.79 8.38 2.15
N ALA A 352 14.04 8.47 0.84
CA ALA A 352 15.38 8.38 0.24
C ALA A 352 16.40 9.34 0.88
N ASN A 353 15.97 10.56 1.23
CA ASN A 353 16.84 11.61 1.79
C ASN A 353 16.96 11.60 3.33
N SER A 354 16.31 10.65 4.02
CA SER A 354 16.35 10.54 5.48
C SER A 354 16.74 9.14 5.95
N ALA A 355 15.79 8.27 6.30
CA ALA A 355 16.05 6.93 6.82
C ALA A 355 16.99 6.11 5.91
N ILE A 356 16.74 6.13 4.59
CA ILE A 356 17.57 5.41 3.62
C ILE A 356 18.99 5.98 3.59
N SER A 357 19.14 7.31 3.48
CA SER A 357 20.45 7.97 3.50
C SER A 357 21.22 7.74 4.81
N ASP A 358 20.54 7.77 5.97
CA ASP A 358 21.14 7.51 7.27
C ASP A 358 21.58 6.04 7.40
N MET A 359 20.78 5.08 6.93
CA MET A 359 21.15 3.65 6.92
C MET A 359 22.35 3.39 6.02
N ILE A 360 22.42 4.02 4.84
CA ILE A 360 23.56 3.93 3.92
C ILE A 360 24.83 4.47 4.57
N ALA A 361 24.75 5.65 5.21
CA ALA A 361 25.88 6.24 5.92
C ALA A 361 26.35 5.39 7.11
N ALA A 362 25.45 4.63 7.73
CA ALA A 362 25.74 3.77 8.87
C ALA A 362 26.19 2.34 8.51
N ARG A 363 26.15 1.96 7.23
CA ARG A 363 26.54 0.60 6.81
C ARG A 363 27.95 0.24 7.21
N GLY A 364 28.13 -1.00 7.66
CA GLY A 364 29.43 -1.51 8.10
C GLY A 364 30.00 -0.87 9.37
N THR A 365 29.23 -0.02 10.08
CA THR A 365 29.70 0.64 11.33
C THR A 365 29.32 -0.11 12.61
N GLY A 366 28.64 -1.26 12.50
CA GLY A 366 28.04 -2.00 13.63
C GLY A 366 26.54 -1.75 13.82
N PHE A 367 25.94 -0.89 12.99
CA PHE A 367 24.49 -0.85 12.79
C PHE A 367 24.02 -2.20 12.20
N GLN A 368 22.96 -2.80 12.77
CA GLN A 368 22.37 -4.00 12.23
C GLN A 368 21.47 -3.64 11.03
N GLU A 369 22.03 -3.78 9.85
CA GLU A 369 21.38 -3.49 8.57
C GLU A 369 20.15 -4.39 8.36
N PRO A 370 18.99 -3.85 7.91
CA PRO A 370 17.87 -4.68 7.49
C PRO A 370 18.25 -5.53 6.26
N ASP A 371 17.53 -6.62 6.03
CA ASP A 371 17.74 -7.49 4.86
C ASP A 371 17.28 -6.81 3.57
N ASP A 372 16.23 -5.99 3.64
CA ASP A 372 15.59 -5.30 2.52
C ASP A 372 15.35 -3.81 2.85
N ILE A 373 15.39 -2.97 1.82
CA ILE A 373 15.00 -1.55 1.90
C ILE A 373 13.88 -1.23 0.92
N TRP A 374 12.95 -0.36 1.32
CA TRP A 374 11.88 0.16 0.48
C TRP A 374 11.99 1.69 0.43
N ILE A 375 12.43 2.18 -0.72
CA ILE A 375 12.87 3.55 -0.91
C ILE A 375 11.66 4.40 -1.31
N ALA A 376 11.31 5.40 -0.51
CA ALA A 376 10.32 6.39 -0.92
C ALA A 376 11.01 7.54 -1.67
N ASP A 377 10.89 7.53 -2.99
CA ASP A 377 11.32 8.61 -3.89
C ASP A 377 10.32 8.73 -5.06
N TRP A 378 9.47 9.76 -5.05
CA TRP A 378 8.39 9.92 -6.04
C TRP A 378 8.88 10.47 -7.39
N ASN A 379 9.81 9.77 -8.03
CA ASN A 379 10.44 10.13 -9.29
C ASN A 379 9.70 9.59 -10.53
N GLY A 380 8.71 8.70 -10.33
CA GLY A 380 7.91 8.10 -11.42
C GLY A 380 8.57 6.92 -12.14
N GLU A 381 9.75 6.48 -11.73
CA GLU A 381 10.54 5.45 -12.41
C GLU A 381 10.24 4.04 -11.87
N HIS A 382 9.84 3.12 -12.76
CA HIS A 382 9.54 1.73 -12.42
C HIS A 382 10.82 0.87 -12.32
N THR A 383 11.67 1.18 -11.36
CA THR A 383 12.95 0.50 -11.10
C THR A 383 13.26 0.56 -9.60
N THR A 384 14.11 -0.34 -9.11
CA THR A 384 14.67 -0.29 -7.75
C THR A 384 16.05 0.39 -7.68
N SER A 385 16.55 0.84 -8.84
CA SER A 385 17.74 1.68 -8.92
C SER A 385 17.38 3.11 -8.56
N ASP A 386 18.04 3.63 -7.53
CA ASP A 386 17.77 4.96 -6.99
C ASP A 386 19.10 5.70 -6.75
N PRO A 387 19.22 7.00 -7.11
CA PRO A 387 20.47 7.75 -6.97
C PRO A 387 20.94 7.93 -5.52
N TYR A 388 20.06 7.78 -4.53
CA TYR A 388 20.44 7.80 -3.12
C TYR A 388 21.10 6.50 -2.66
N VAL A 389 20.91 5.40 -3.39
CA VAL A 389 21.41 4.06 -3.00
C VAL A 389 22.51 3.58 -3.96
N PRO A 390 23.79 3.50 -3.51
CA PRO A 390 24.87 2.93 -4.32
C PRO A 390 24.49 1.58 -4.91
N SER A 391 24.79 1.33 -6.18
CA SER A 391 24.34 0.11 -6.89
C SER A 391 24.85 -1.21 -6.29
N SER A 392 25.89 -1.16 -5.45
CA SER A 392 26.43 -2.32 -4.74
C SER A 392 25.63 -2.75 -3.51
N ASP A 393 24.84 -1.85 -2.94
CA ASP A 393 24.28 -1.99 -1.58
C ASP A 393 22.86 -2.56 -1.65
N TRP A 394 22.50 -3.59 -0.89
CA TRP A 394 21.21 -4.30 -1.10
C TRP A 394 21.00 -4.69 -2.57
N SER A 395 22.04 -5.18 -3.24
CA SER A 395 22.02 -5.46 -4.68
C SER A 395 21.51 -6.86 -5.05
N ALA A 396 21.22 -7.70 -4.06
CA ALA A 396 20.86 -9.11 -4.26
C ALA A 396 19.35 -9.36 -4.13
N HIS A 397 18.53 -8.60 -4.87
CA HIS A 397 17.06 -8.62 -4.76
C HIS A 397 16.58 -8.24 -3.35
N GLN A 398 16.96 -7.05 -2.92
CA GLN A 398 16.74 -6.55 -1.56
C GLN A 398 16.19 -5.11 -1.56
N ARG A 399 15.55 -4.68 -2.65
CA ARG A 399 15.10 -3.31 -2.84
C ARG A 399 13.66 -3.26 -3.31
N LEU A 400 12.92 -2.32 -2.75
CA LEU A 400 11.64 -1.86 -3.24
C LEU A 400 11.75 -0.35 -3.43
N HIS A 401 10.86 0.21 -4.25
CA HIS A 401 10.85 1.64 -4.53
C HIS A 401 9.41 2.12 -4.74
N GLN A 402 8.96 3.01 -3.86
CA GLN A 402 7.69 3.71 -4.01
C GLN A 402 7.91 4.91 -4.92
N TYR A 403 7.61 4.72 -6.21
CA TYR A 403 7.90 5.69 -7.27
C TYR A 403 6.80 6.75 -7.43
N SER A 404 5.62 6.54 -6.84
CA SER A 404 4.50 7.49 -6.90
C SER A 404 3.63 7.46 -5.64
N GLY A 405 3.05 8.61 -5.29
CA GLY A 405 2.23 8.77 -4.10
C GLY A 405 0.85 9.37 -4.41
N GLY A 406 -0.19 8.80 -3.82
CA GLY A 406 -1.54 9.35 -3.68
C GLY A 406 -2.33 9.45 -4.98
N ALA A 407 -2.39 8.40 -5.80
CA ALA A 407 -3.05 8.42 -7.10
C ALA A 407 -4.31 7.52 -7.16
N ASN A 408 -5.40 8.04 -7.72
CA ASN A 408 -6.54 7.19 -8.06
C ASN A 408 -6.27 6.42 -9.35
N GLU A 409 -6.27 5.11 -9.27
CA GLU A 409 -6.24 4.22 -10.42
C GLU A 409 -7.54 3.43 -10.54
N THR A 410 -7.86 2.94 -11.75
CA THR A 410 -9.05 2.14 -11.99
C THR A 410 -8.74 0.97 -12.90
N HIS A 411 -8.96 -0.24 -12.39
CA HIS A 411 -8.71 -1.51 -13.06
C HIS A 411 -9.90 -2.44 -12.80
N GLY A 412 -10.31 -3.24 -13.79
CA GLY A 412 -11.48 -4.11 -13.65
C GLY A 412 -12.80 -3.40 -13.28
N GLY A 413 -12.90 -2.08 -13.48
CA GLY A 413 -14.03 -1.25 -13.06
C GLY A 413 -14.00 -0.77 -11.60
N VAL A 414 -12.96 -1.11 -10.84
CA VAL A 414 -12.77 -0.73 -9.43
C VAL A 414 -11.72 0.37 -9.31
N THR A 415 -12.05 1.43 -8.59
CA THR A 415 -11.12 2.55 -8.32
C THR A 415 -10.54 2.43 -6.91
N LEU A 416 -9.20 2.39 -6.80
CA LEU A 416 -8.47 2.50 -5.54
C LEU A 416 -7.58 3.75 -5.57
N ASN A 417 -7.36 4.37 -4.41
CA ASN A 417 -6.28 5.32 -4.23
C ASN A 417 -5.06 4.53 -3.78
N ILE A 418 -3.95 4.65 -4.51
CA ILE A 418 -2.75 3.86 -4.29
C ILE A 418 -1.51 4.72 -4.28
N ASP A 419 -0.49 4.20 -3.61
CA ASP A 419 0.91 4.56 -3.82
C ASP A 419 1.52 3.46 -4.70
N GLY A 420 2.26 3.85 -5.73
CA GLY A 420 2.76 2.92 -6.74
C GLY A 420 4.18 2.47 -6.44
N ASP A 421 4.42 1.16 -6.48
CA ASP A 421 5.70 0.53 -6.14
C ASP A 421 6.31 -0.28 -7.28
N TYR A 422 7.63 -0.32 -7.30
CA TYR A 422 8.39 -1.29 -8.07
C TYR A 422 9.27 -2.10 -7.13
N LEU A 423 9.14 -3.41 -7.21
CA LEU A 423 9.76 -4.35 -6.29
C LEU A 423 10.86 -5.13 -7.00
N ASP A 424 11.90 -5.42 -6.24
CA ASP A 424 12.90 -6.45 -6.49
C ASP A 424 13.42 -6.93 -5.11
N GLY A 425 12.54 -7.56 -4.34
CA GLY A 425 12.75 -7.80 -2.92
C GLY A 425 11.80 -8.83 -2.30
N ALA A 426 11.98 -9.03 -1.00
CA ALA A 426 11.25 -10.00 -0.21
C ALA A 426 9.77 -9.65 -0.08
N THR A 427 8.89 -10.61 -0.39
CA THR A 427 7.44 -10.51 -0.20
C THR A 427 6.88 -11.82 0.36
N VAL A 428 5.66 -11.78 0.91
CA VAL A 428 4.89 -13.00 1.21
C VAL A 428 4.03 -13.35 0.01
N GLY A 429 4.27 -14.48 -0.62
CA GLY A 429 3.46 -14.98 -1.73
C GLY A 429 3.91 -16.38 -2.12
N ALA A 430 3.26 -16.94 -3.14
CA ALA A 430 3.85 -18.10 -3.81
C ALA A 430 5.25 -17.69 -4.29
N THR A 431 6.27 -18.51 -4.03
CA THR A 431 7.63 -18.26 -4.53
C THR A 431 7.57 -17.99 -6.03
N SER A 432 7.90 -16.76 -6.44
CA SER A 432 8.04 -16.47 -7.87
C SER A 432 9.17 -17.37 -8.38
N ILE A 433 8.89 -18.13 -9.43
CA ILE A 433 9.90 -18.99 -10.03
C ILE A 433 10.75 -18.09 -10.94
N PRO A 434 12.08 -18.01 -10.76
CA PRO A 434 12.90 -17.07 -11.51
C PRO A 434 12.80 -17.27 -13.02
N ASP A 435 12.87 -16.18 -13.78
CA ASP A 435 12.94 -16.22 -15.23
C ASP A 435 14.16 -17.04 -15.71
N GLY A 436 13.96 -17.84 -16.75
CA GLY A 436 14.96 -18.79 -17.23
C GLY A 436 14.90 -20.17 -16.55
N THR A 437 14.11 -20.34 -15.50
CA THR A 437 13.95 -21.63 -14.81
C THR A 437 13.07 -22.57 -15.63
N PHE A 438 13.53 -23.81 -15.83
CA PHE A 438 12.67 -24.88 -16.35
C PHE A 438 11.91 -25.54 -15.21
N VAL A 439 10.61 -25.79 -15.41
CA VAL A 439 9.74 -26.43 -14.43
C VAL A 439 8.96 -27.58 -15.04
N GLN A 440 8.67 -28.58 -14.21
CA GLN A 440 7.78 -29.67 -14.54
C GLN A 440 6.72 -29.80 -13.44
N VAL A 441 5.46 -29.91 -13.82
CA VAL A 441 4.39 -30.17 -12.86
C VAL A 441 4.48 -31.62 -12.41
N ALA A 442 4.49 -31.85 -11.10
CA ALA A 442 4.58 -33.19 -10.52
C ALA A 442 3.52 -34.13 -11.14
N GLY A 443 3.99 -35.26 -11.67
CA GLY A 443 3.13 -36.26 -12.33
C GLY A 443 2.73 -35.92 -13.77
N GLN A 444 3.25 -34.84 -14.36
CA GLN A 444 3.03 -34.49 -15.77
C GLN A 444 4.35 -34.50 -16.55
N PRO A 445 4.35 -34.95 -17.83
CA PRO A 445 5.58 -35.04 -18.62
C PRO A 445 6.02 -33.69 -19.22
N ALA A 446 5.10 -32.72 -19.32
CA ALA A 446 5.38 -31.43 -19.94
C ALA A 446 6.36 -30.59 -19.12
N VAL A 447 7.33 -30.00 -19.81
CA VAL A 447 8.29 -29.06 -19.25
C VAL A 447 7.97 -27.66 -19.76
N TRP A 448 8.15 -26.68 -18.89
CA TRP A 448 7.86 -25.27 -19.14
C TRP A 448 9.07 -24.43 -18.77
N LEU A 449 9.29 -23.34 -19.49
CA LEU A 449 10.28 -22.33 -19.17
C LEU A 449 9.57 -21.12 -18.59
N ILE A 450 10.05 -20.58 -17.46
CA ILE A 450 9.48 -19.37 -16.89
C ILE A 450 10.05 -18.13 -17.58
N ALA A 451 9.17 -17.24 -18.03
CA ALA A 451 9.54 -15.92 -18.56
C ALA A 451 8.48 -14.86 -18.19
N GLY A 452 8.91 -13.73 -17.60
CA GLY A 452 8.00 -12.74 -17.05
C GLY A 452 7.03 -13.35 -16.01
N GLY A 453 7.49 -14.37 -15.28
CA GLY A 453 6.68 -15.13 -14.32
C GLY A 453 5.63 -16.09 -14.93
N ALA A 454 5.57 -16.24 -16.26
CA ALA A 454 4.62 -17.13 -16.93
C ALA A 454 5.30 -18.38 -17.51
N PRO A 455 4.62 -19.54 -17.52
CA PRO A 455 5.17 -20.77 -18.08
C PRO A 455 4.99 -20.84 -19.60
N LEU A 456 6.08 -20.84 -20.35
CA LEU A 456 6.12 -21.05 -21.80
C LEU A 456 6.46 -22.50 -22.11
N TYR A 457 5.71 -23.16 -22.99
CA TYR A 457 5.92 -24.59 -23.27
C TYR A 457 7.27 -24.85 -23.95
N VAL A 458 7.94 -25.92 -23.51
CA VAL A 458 9.16 -26.44 -24.14
C VAL A 458 8.79 -27.67 -24.96
N SER A 459 8.64 -27.45 -26.28
CA SER A 459 8.33 -28.52 -27.23
C SER A 459 9.58 -29.32 -27.62
N SER A 460 10.74 -28.69 -27.56
CA SER A 460 12.04 -29.30 -27.87
C SER A 460 13.16 -28.65 -27.08
N TRP A 461 14.17 -29.45 -26.72
CA TRP A 461 15.39 -28.98 -26.05
C TRP A 461 16.43 -28.38 -27.00
N SER A 462 16.24 -28.51 -28.31
CA SER A 462 17.20 -28.04 -29.32
C SER A 462 17.51 -26.53 -29.22
N PRO A 463 16.55 -25.62 -28.99
CA PRO A 463 16.82 -24.19 -28.80
C PRO A 463 17.73 -23.86 -27.60
N PHE A 464 17.84 -24.80 -26.66
CA PHE A 464 18.57 -24.63 -25.40
C PHE A 464 19.88 -25.42 -25.37
N GLY A 465 20.34 -25.96 -26.51
CA GLY A 465 21.58 -26.72 -26.59
C GLY A 465 21.51 -28.14 -26.01
N GLY A 466 20.32 -28.66 -25.74
CA GLY A 466 20.09 -29.98 -25.14
C GLY A 466 19.26 -29.92 -23.86
N PRO A 467 18.96 -31.08 -23.25
CA PRO A 467 18.19 -31.15 -22.02
C PRO A 467 18.80 -30.30 -20.90
N GLN A 468 17.99 -29.46 -20.26
CA GLN A 468 18.41 -28.62 -19.14
C GLN A 468 17.88 -29.16 -17.81
N PRO A 469 18.52 -28.83 -16.68
CA PRO A 469 17.95 -29.07 -15.35
C PRO A 469 16.59 -28.38 -15.22
N TYR A 470 15.64 -29.04 -14.55
CA TYR A 470 14.32 -28.50 -14.26
C TYR A 470 13.94 -28.74 -12.80
N THR A 471 13.02 -27.92 -12.29
CA THR A 471 12.46 -28.02 -10.94
C THR A 471 11.09 -28.68 -10.99
N ILE A 472 10.82 -29.63 -10.11
CA ILE A 472 9.48 -30.22 -9.96
C ILE A 472 8.65 -29.29 -9.07
N ILE A 473 7.50 -28.86 -9.57
CA ILE A 473 6.55 -28.01 -8.85
C ILE A 473 5.17 -28.65 -8.73
N SER A 474 4.41 -28.28 -7.72
CA SER A 474 3.03 -28.75 -7.55
C SER A 474 2.09 -28.13 -8.60
N ALA A 475 0.94 -28.77 -8.83
CA ALA A 475 -0.11 -28.21 -9.68
C ALA A 475 -0.62 -26.85 -9.16
N GLN A 476 -0.62 -26.66 -7.84
CA GLN A 476 -1.02 -25.41 -7.22
C GLN A 476 -0.01 -24.28 -7.50
N GLN A 477 1.28 -24.56 -7.37
CA GLN A 477 2.35 -23.62 -7.75
C GLN A 477 2.31 -23.28 -9.24
N PHE A 478 2.00 -24.24 -10.10
CA PHE A 478 1.84 -23.97 -11.53
C PHE A 478 0.63 -23.07 -11.82
N SER A 479 -0.50 -23.30 -11.13
CA SER A 479 -1.71 -22.48 -11.30
C SER A 479 -1.58 -21.06 -10.75
N SER A 480 -0.64 -20.80 -9.84
CA SER A 480 -0.35 -19.45 -9.33
C SER A 480 0.63 -18.66 -10.19
N LEU A 481 1.20 -19.24 -11.25
CA LEU A 481 2.08 -18.53 -12.18
C LEU A 481 1.29 -17.52 -13.02
N ASN A 482 1.99 -16.52 -13.57
CA ASN A 482 1.35 -15.56 -14.45
C ASN A 482 0.75 -16.29 -15.68
N PRO A 483 -0.48 -15.95 -16.08
CA PRO A 483 -1.09 -16.58 -17.25
C PRO A 483 -0.38 -16.18 -18.57
N TYR A 484 0.29 -15.01 -18.58
CA TYR A 484 1.07 -14.48 -19.70
C TYR A 484 2.30 -13.75 -19.15
N PRO A 485 3.44 -13.68 -19.87
CA PRO A 485 4.60 -12.94 -19.42
C PRO A 485 4.25 -11.48 -19.09
N ALA A 486 4.87 -10.96 -18.04
CA ALA A 486 4.70 -9.57 -17.60
C ALA A 486 5.01 -8.56 -18.72
N ASN A 487 4.40 -7.38 -18.64
CA ASN A 487 4.68 -6.30 -19.59
C ASN A 487 6.14 -5.86 -19.46
N GLY A 488 6.81 -5.73 -20.60
CA GLY A 488 8.22 -5.36 -20.66
C GLY A 488 9.18 -6.53 -20.72
N THR A 489 8.74 -7.78 -20.49
CA THR A 489 9.60 -8.97 -20.63
C THR A 489 10.14 -9.08 -22.04
N PHE A 490 11.46 -9.21 -22.17
CA PHE A 490 12.13 -9.44 -23.45
C PHE A 490 12.35 -10.94 -23.68
N LEU A 491 11.84 -11.44 -24.80
CA LEU A 491 11.97 -12.83 -25.22
C LEU A 491 12.91 -12.89 -26.42
N ALA A 492 13.75 -13.92 -26.47
CA ALA A 492 14.62 -14.21 -27.60
C ALA A 492 14.39 -15.64 -28.09
N THR A 493 14.54 -15.87 -29.39
CA THR A 493 14.46 -17.19 -29.99
C THR A 493 15.83 -17.59 -30.52
N SER A 494 16.12 -18.89 -30.56
CA SER A 494 17.39 -19.42 -31.11
C SER A 494 17.60 -19.06 -32.59
N THR A 495 16.54 -18.63 -33.30
CA THR A 495 16.54 -18.12 -34.67
C THR A 495 16.74 -16.60 -34.77
N ARG A 496 17.19 -15.95 -33.69
CA ARG A 496 17.47 -14.49 -33.57
C ARG A 496 16.26 -13.56 -33.59
N GLY A 497 15.04 -14.07 -33.48
CA GLY A 497 13.86 -13.22 -33.25
C GLY A 497 13.86 -12.73 -31.80
N VAL A 498 13.78 -11.41 -31.60
CA VAL A 498 13.68 -10.79 -30.27
C VAL A 498 12.32 -10.09 -30.17
N PHE A 499 11.68 -10.17 -29.02
CA PHE A 499 10.33 -9.65 -28.78
C PHE A 499 10.26 -8.94 -27.44
N ARG A 500 9.41 -7.91 -27.32
CA ARG A 500 8.97 -7.34 -26.04
C ARG A 500 7.51 -7.70 -25.81
N VAL A 501 7.18 -8.29 -24.68
CA VAL A 501 5.77 -8.61 -24.36
C VAL A 501 5.06 -7.38 -23.82
N VAL A 502 3.91 -7.03 -24.40
CA VAL A 502 3.04 -5.97 -23.89
C VAL A 502 1.58 -6.39 -24.08
N GLY A 503 0.78 -6.27 -23.01
CA GLY A 503 -0.59 -6.75 -22.95
C GLY A 503 -0.71 -8.26 -23.17
N GLY A 504 0.35 -9.02 -22.86
CA GLY A 504 0.47 -10.46 -23.13
C GLY A 504 0.85 -10.83 -24.57
N ALA A 505 1.02 -9.86 -25.49
CA ALA A 505 1.40 -10.11 -26.88
C ALA A 505 2.86 -9.75 -27.16
N PRO A 506 3.60 -10.57 -27.94
CA PRO A 506 4.98 -10.31 -28.28
C PRO A 506 5.10 -9.31 -29.45
N PHE A 507 5.80 -8.20 -29.21
CA PHE A 507 6.17 -7.23 -30.24
C PHE A 507 7.60 -7.49 -30.71
N GLY A 508 7.77 -7.93 -31.95
CA GLY A 508 9.09 -8.13 -32.56
C GLY A 508 9.94 -6.86 -32.55
N ILE A 509 11.21 -7.00 -32.26
CA ILE A 509 12.22 -5.95 -32.22
C ILE A 509 13.16 -6.18 -33.40
N ARG A 510 13.20 -5.24 -34.35
CA ARG A 510 14.12 -5.34 -35.50
C ARG A 510 15.53 -4.85 -35.17
N SER A 511 15.64 -3.90 -34.24
CA SER A 511 16.92 -3.34 -33.82
C SER A 511 16.88 -2.88 -32.38
N TRP A 512 17.91 -3.26 -31.61
CA TRP A 512 18.14 -2.76 -30.25
C TRP A 512 18.47 -1.27 -30.20
N SER A 513 18.86 -0.66 -31.32
CA SER A 513 19.11 0.80 -31.38
C SER A 513 17.87 1.62 -31.01
N LEU A 514 16.66 1.06 -31.13
CA LEU A 514 15.42 1.70 -30.68
C LEU A 514 15.38 1.91 -29.16
N TYR A 515 16.10 1.06 -28.41
CA TYR A 515 16.13 1.07 -26.94
C TYR A 515 17.46 1.59 -26.38
N GLY A 516 18.36 2.08 -27.25
CA GLY A 516 19.68 2.62 -26.90
C GLY A 516 20.72 1.56 -26.51
N VAL A 517 20.30 0.47 -25.86
CA VAL A 517 21.15 -0.63 -25.42
C VAL A 517 20.50 -1.98 -25.69
N VAL A 518 21.31 -3.04 -25.75
CA VAL A 518 20.81 -4.42 -25.71
C VAL A 518 20.37 -4.71 -24.29
N LEU A 519 19.09 -5.06 -24.11
CA LEU A 519 18.55 -5.41 -22.79
C LEU A 519 18.57 -6.93 -22.59
N PRO A 520 18.67 -7.42 -21.34
CA PRO A 520 18.59 -8.84 -21.05
C PRO A 520 17.30 -9.47 -21.60
N SER A 521 17.43 -10.63 -22.24
CA SER A 521 16.32 -11.35 -22.85
C SER A 521 16.36 -12.82 -22.48
N ILE A 522 15.19 -13.43 -22.32
CA ILE A 522 15.03 -14.85 -21.98
C ILE A 522 14.93 -15.64 -23.28
N THR A 523 15.85 -16.58 -23.49
CA THR A 523 15.78 -17.49 -24.65
C THR A 523 14.60 -18.43 -24.46
N ILE A 524 13.67 -18.48 -25.41
CA ILE A 524 12.47 -19.33 -25.42
C ILE A 524 12.49 -20.31 -26.59
N ASP A 525 11.67 -21.35 -26.50
CA ASP A 525 11.41 -22.25 -27.62
C ASP A 525 10.63 -21.47 -28.72
N PRO A 526 11.15 -21.39 -29.96
CA PRO A 526 10.47 -20.73 -31.09
C PRO A 526 9.05 -21.24 -31.33
N TRP A 527 8.73 -22.46 -30.89
CA TRP A 527 7.39 -23.03 -30.96
C TRP A 527 6.32 -22.10 -30.37
N ASN A 528 6.62 -21.39 -29.28
CA ASN A 528 5.66 -20.49 -28.62
C ASN A 528 5.25 -19.30 -29.50
N ILE A 529 6.18 -18.78 -30.32
CA ILE A 529 5.89 -17.70 -31.26
C ILE A 529 5.13 -18.25 -32.48
N LEU A 530 5.53 -19.41 -32.99
CA LEU A 530 4.92 -20.03 -34.17
C LEU A 530 3.51 -20.58 -33.89
N ASN A 531 3.23 -20.96 -32.65
CA ASN A 531 1.95 -21.54 -32.21
C ASN A 531 1.26 -20.64 -31.19
N ILE A 532 1.38 -19.31 -31.36
CA ILE A 532 0.90 -18.30 -30.42
C ILE A 532 -0.61 -18.38 -30.11
N SER A 533 -1.42 -19.02 -30.96
CA SER A 533 -2.85 -19.26 -30.69
C SER A 533 -3.10 -20.46 -29.78
N ASN A 534 -2.09 -21.29 -29.53
CA ASN A 534 -2.18 -22.43 -28.63
C ASN A 534 -2.10 -21.94 -27.17
N PRO A 535 -3.02 -22.35 -26.28
CA PRO A 535 -2.98 -21.97 -24.88
C PRO A 535 -1.66 -22.29 -24.17
N ALA A 536 -0.97 -23.38 -24.56
CA ALA A 536 0.33 -23.75 -23.98
C ALA A 536 1.47 -22.78 -24.35
N ALA A 537 1.26 -21.91 -25.35
CA ALA A 537 2.23 -20.85 -25.63
C ALA A 537 2.22 -19.74 -24.59
N HIS A 538 1.15 -19.62 -23.77
CA HIS A 538 0.98 -18.56 -22.76
C HIS A 538 1.31 -17.16 -23.30
N LEU A 539 0.98 -16.92 -24.57
CA LEU A 539 1.15 -15.65 -25.28
C LEU A 539 -0.17 -15.31 -25.97
N ARG A 540 -0.40 -14.02 -26.22
CA ARG A 540 -1.57 -13.54 -26.95
C ARG A 540 -1.18 -13.16 -28.37
N THR A 541 -2.05 -13.49 -29.32
CA THR A 541 -1.95 -13.04 -30.71
C THR A 541 -2.07 -11.52 -30.85
N ALA A 542 -2.73 -10.86 -29.90
CA ALA A 542 -2.81 -9.41 -29.81
C ALA A 542 -2.91 -8.95 -28.35
N PRO A 543 -2.50 -7.70 -28.04
CA PRO A 543 -2.57 -7.18 -26.69
C PRO A 543 -4.00 -7.20 -26.14
N VAL A 544 -4.13 -7.36 -24.82
CA VAL A 544 -5.42 -7.21 -24.13
C VAL A 544 -6.02 -5.81 -24.38
N ASP A 545 -7.35 -5.75 -24.47
CA ASP A 545 -8.09 -4.51 -24.68
C ASP A 545 -7.73 -3.44 -23.65
N GLY A 546 -7.56 -2.20 -24.11
CA GLY A 546 -7.10 -1.07 -23.29
C GLY A 546 -5.58 -0.97 -23.13
N THR A 547 -4.79 -1.93 -23.63
CA THR A 547 -3.32 -1.82 -23.63
C THR A 547 -2.89 -0.59 -24.43
N VAL A 548 -2.09 0.29 -23.81
CA VAL A 548 -1.50 1.45 -24.47
C VAL A 548 -0.02 1.20 -24.73
N VAL A 549 0.45 1.52 -25.93
CA VAL A 549 1.86 1.39 -26.32
C VAL A 549 2.37 2.66 -26.99
N GLN A 550 3.67 2.90 -26.90
CA GLN A 550 4.36 3.95 -27.64
C GLN A 550 5.16 3.31 -28.78
N GLY A 551 4.86 3.65 -30.02
CA GLY A 551 5.64 3.20 -31.17
C GLY A 551 6.98 3.90 -31.26
N LEU A 552 8.05 3.16 -31.52
CA LEU A 552 9.39 3.68 -31.79
C LEU A 552 9.81 3.34 -33.24
N PRO A 553 10.42 4.29 -33.96
CA PRO A 553 10.88 5.62 -33.51
C PRO A 553 9.83 6.75 -33.64
N SER A 554 8.58 6.47 -34.02
CA SER A 554 7.60 7.54 -34.29
C SER A 554 7.15 8.32 -33.05
N HIS A 555 7.36 7.76 -31.86
CA HIS A 555 6.84 8.24 -30.57
C HIS A 555 5.31 8.41 -30.54
N ARG A 556 4.58 7.75 -31.45
CA ARG A 556 3.11 7.80 -31.50
C ARG A 556 2.51 6.80 -30.52
N PHE A 557 1.43 7.20 -29.87
CA PHE A 557 0.73 6.36 -28.91
C PHE A 557 -0.47 5.66 -29.54
N TRP A 558 -0.68 4.41 -29.15
CA TRP A 558 -1.75 3.55 -29.67
C TRP A 558 -2.41 2.81 -28.52
N VAL A 559 -3.74 2.66 -28.59
CA VAL A 559 -4.52 1.79 -27.70
C VAL A 559 -5.13 0.63 -28.48
N PHE A 560 -5.20 -0.54 -27.87
CA PHE A 560 -5.70 -1.77 -28.49
C PHE A 560 -7.13 -2.11 -28.06
N TYR A 561 -7.96 -2.54 -29.02
CA TYR A 561 -9.28 -3.14 -28.80
C TYR A 561 -9.57 -4.20 -29.86
N GLY A 562 -9.99 -5.40 -29.44
CA GLY A 562 -10.31 -6.51 -30.34
C GLY A 562 -9.17 -6.89 -31.28
N GLY A 563 -7.92 -6.76 -30.82
CA GLY A 563 -6.71 -7.00 -31.60
C GLY A 563 -6.40 -5.96 -32.69
N ARG A 564 -7.12 -4.85 -32.70
CA ARG A 564 -6.92 -3.70 -33.59
C ARG A 564 -6.41 -2.52 -32.78
N ARG A 565 -5.82 -1.52 -33.43
CA ARG A 565 -5.26 -0.34 -32.75
C ARG A 565 -5.88 0.98 -33.21
N GLU A 566 -5.96 1.95 -32.33
CA GLU A 566 -6.30 3.34 -32.65
C GLU A 566 -5.34 4.32 -31.96
N PRO A 567 -5.18 5.55 -32.50
CA PRO A 567 -4.35 6.56 -31.86
C PRO A 567 -4.86 6.88 -30.46
N SER A 568 -3.95 7.02 -29.49
CA SER A 568 -4.27 7.46 -28.13
C SER A 568 -3.47 8.71 -27.75
N LEU A 569 -3.88 9.33 -26.64
CA LEU A 569 -3.08 10.39 -26.01
C LEU A 569 -1.79 9.79 -25.42
N PRO A 570 -0.72 10.59 -25.26
CA PRO A 570 0.45 10.19 -24.50
C PRO A 570 0.08 9.65 -23.12
N SER A 571 0.75 8.58 -22.70
CA SER A 571 0.51 7.91 -21.43
C SER A 571 1.82 7.43 -20.84
N THR A 572 2.04 7.73 -19.56
CA THR A 572 3.18 7.21 -18.78
C THR A 572 3.08 5.69 -18.55
N ARG A 573 1.88 5.11 -18.70
CA ARG A 573 1.65 3.66 -18.63
C ARG A 573 2.00 2.90 -19.91
N ALA A 574 2.43 3.61 -20.96
CA ALA A 574 2.70 3.00 -22.25
C ALA A 574 4.08 2.34 -22.28
N PHE A 575 4.13 1.08 -22.68
CA PHE A 575 5.40 0.43 -23.00
C PHE A 575 5.81 0.75 -24.43
N SER A 576 7.08 1.05 -24.63
CA SER A 576 7.62 1.33 -25.97
C SER A 576 7.78 0.05 -26.80
N VAL A 577 7.36 0.06 -28.06
CA VAL A 577 7.39 -1.08 -28.99
C VAL A 577 7.87 -0.65 -30.38
N ASP A 578 8.37 -1.57 -31.20
CA ASP A 578 8.81 -1.27 -32.57
C ASP A 578 7.61 -0.98 -33.50
N ASP A 579 7.65 0.15 -34.21
CA ASP A 579 6.60 0.57 -35.14
C ASP A 579 6.34 -0.43 -36.29
N ALA A 580 7.31 -1.25 -36.71
CA ALA A 580 7.00 -2.26 -37.73
C ALA A 580 6.08 -3.35 -37.21
N THR A 581 6.25 -3.75 -35.95
CA THR A 581 5.38 -4.77 -35.38
C THR A 581 3.98 -4.20 -35.19
N LEU A 582 3.87 -2.89 -34.91
CA LEU A 582 2.58 -2.19 -34.91
C LEU A 582 1.85 -2.27 -36.26
N ALA A 583 2.56 -2.37 -37.38
CA ALA A 583 1.94 -2.46 -38.70
C ALA A 583 1.14 -3.76 -38.93
N ILE A 584 1.44 -4.83 -38.17
CA ILE A 584 0.72 -6.10 -38.23
C ILE A 584 -0.69 -5.97 -37.64
N PHE A 585 -0.86 -5.06 -36.67
CA PHE A 585 -2.15 -4.82 -36.05
C PHE A 585 -2.95 -3.78 -36.85
N PRO A 586 -4.12 -4.15 -37.40
CA PRO A 586 -4.88 -3.27 -38.26
C PRO A 586 -5.47 -2.10 -37.46
N LEU A 587 -5.63 -0.96 -38.15
CA LEU A 587 -6.27 0.21 -37.55
C LEU A 587 -7.76 -0.05 -37.28
N ILE A 588 -8.25 0.41 -36.14
CA ILE A 588 -9.68 0.58 -35.90
C ILE A 588 -10.20 1.68 -36.81
N THR A 589 -11.42 1.49 -37.28
CA THR A 589 -12.12 2.40 -38.19
C THR A 589 -13.39 2.90 -37.53
N CYS A 590 -13.63 4.20 -37.59
CA CYS A 590 -14.91 4.79 -37.23
C CYS A 590 -15.92 4.49 -38.33
N VAL A 591 -16.93 3.65 -38.03
CA VAL A 591 -18.10 3.48 -38.90
C VAL A 591 -19.23 4.31 -38.31
N VAL A 592 -19.52 5.45 -38.93
CA VAL A 592 -20.42 6.46 -38.35
C VAL A 592 -21.81 5.86 -38.10
N PRO A 593 -22.29 5.76 -36.85
CA PRO A 593 -23.61 5.22 -36.55
C PRO A 593 -24.71 6.17 -37.01
N ASN A 594 -25.94 5.67 -37.10
CA ASN A 594 -27.10 6.53 -37.30
C ASN A 594 -27.45 7.22 -35.97
N LEU A 595 -27.29 8.54 -35.93
CA LEU A 595 -27.49 9.36 -34.73
C LEU A 595 -28.87 10.00 -34.69
N ARG A 596 -29.67 9.90 -35.75
CA ARG A 596 -30.95 10.58 -35.85
C ARG A 596 -31.87 10.19 -34.70
N HIS A 597 -32.58 11.16 -34.14
CA HIS A 597 -33.48 11.04 -32.99
C HIS A 597 -32.80 10.75 -31.64
N LEU A 598 -31.48 10.60 -31.58
CA LEU A 598 -30.76 10.46 -30.30
C LEU A 598 -30.61 11.81 -29.60
N THR A 599 -30.57 11.81 -28.27
CA THR A 599 -30.08 12.95 -27.48
C THR A 599 -28.57 13.10 -27.65
N VAL A 600 -27.99 14.24 -27.24
CA VAL A 600 -26.52 14.44 -27.30
C VAL A 600 -25.77 13.37 -26.51
N ALA A 601 -26.28 12.98 -25.34
CA ALA A 601 -25.66 11.94 -24.50
C ALA A 601 -25.71 10.57 -25.19
N GLN A 602 -26.86 10.20 -25.76
CA GLN A 602 -27.01 8.95 -26.51
C GLN A 602 -26.15 8.95 -27.78
N ALA A 603 -26.09 10.07 -28.50
CA ALA A 603 -25.26 10.20 -29.69
C ALA A 603 -23.77 10.06 -29.37
N ARG A 604 -23.30 10.69 -28.27
CA ARG A 604 -21.94 10.52 -27.78
C ARG A 604 -21.64 9.07 -27.42
N ALA A 605 -22.54 8.40 -26.71
CA ALA A 605 -22.37 6.98 -26.37
C ALA A 605 -22.33 6.08 -27.61
N ALA A 606 -23.18 6.35 -28.62
CA ALA A 606 -23.18 5.63 -29.88
C ALA A 606 -21.89 5.85 -30.69
N LEU A 607 -21.40 7.09 -30.74
CA LEU A 607 -20.13 7.43 -31.39
C LEU A 607 -18.93 6.76 -30.71
N ASN A 608 -18.86 6.83 -29.38
CA ASN A 608 -17.79 6.18 -28.62
C ASN A 608 -17.75 4.67 -28.86
N ARG A 609 -18.91 3.99 -28.84
CA ARG A 609 -19.00 2.55 -29.18
C ARG A 609 -18.58 2.23 -30.61
N ALA A 610 -18.66 3.20 -31.52
CA ALA A 610 -18.27 3.07 -32.90
C ALA A 610 -16.84 3.59 -33.19
N HIS A 611 -16.06 3.90 -32.15
CA HIS A 611 -14.71 4.47 -32.26
C HIS A 611 -14.67 5.80 -33.03
N CYS A 612 -15.72 6.59 -32.90
CA CYS A 612 -15.88 7.92 -33.45
C CYS A 612 -15.94 8.95 -32.32
N GLU A 613 -15.65 10.22 -32.60
CA GLU A 613 -15.77 11.31 -31.63
C GLU A 613 -16.95 12.24 -31.94
N LEU A 614 -17.56 12.80 -30.90
CA LEU A 614 -18.49 13.92 -31.11
C LEU A 614 -17.71 15.17 -31.55
N GLY A 615 -18.04 15.67 -32.73
CA GLY A 615 -17.53 16.91 -33.28
C GLY A 615 -18.36 18.13 -32.88
N LYS A 616 -18.45 19.11 -33.78
CA LYS A 616 -19.23 20.33 -33.58
C LYS A 616 -20.71 20.00 -33.38
N THR A 617 -21.35 20.63 -32.40
CA THR A 617 -22.79 20.50 -32.13
C THR A 617 -23.49 21.80 -32.53
N HIS A 618 -24.31 21.76 -33.58
CA HIS A 618 -25.10 22.89 -34.05
C HIS A 618 -26.47 22.90 -33.36
N ARG A 619 -26.85 24.02 -32.76
CA ARG A 619 -28.15 24.20 -32.07
C ARG A 619 -29.00 25.25 -32.81
N PRO A 620 -30.34 25.13 -32.78
CA PRO A 620 -31.22 26.14 -33.36
C PRO A 620 -31.13 27.45 -32.56
N ARG A 621 -31.20 28.60 -33.26
CA ARG A 621 -31.09 29.95 -32.66
C ARG A 621 -32.18 30.28 -31.63
N ARG A 622 -33.34 29.61 -31.69
CA ARG A 622 -34.45 29.76 -30.76
C ARG A 622 -34.93 28.38 -30.32
N ALA A 623 -34.31 27.83 -29.27
CA ALA A 623 -34.74 26.58 -28.66
C ALA A 623 -35.61 26.89 -27.43
N PRO A 624 -36.81 26.31 -27.28
CA PRO A 624 -37.61 26.46 -26.06
C PRO A 624 -36.87 25.86 -24.86
N ALA A 625 -36.83 26.59 -23.75
CA ALA A 625 -36.01 26.28 -22.56
C ALA A 625 -36.34 24.94 -21.86
N HIS A 626 -37.44 24.28 -22.23
CA HIS A 626 -37.98 23.10 -21.54
C HIS A 626 -38.13 21.85 -22.42
N ARG A 627 -37.53 21.81 -23.63
CA ARG A 627 -37.57 20.60 -24.48
C ARG A 627 -36.17 20.02 -24.71
N THR A 628 -36.07 18.70 -24.56
CA THR A 628 -34.87 17.95 -24.94
C THR A 628 -34.70 18.00 -26.44
N LEU A 629 -33.55 18.49 -26.91
CA LEU A 629 -33.23 18.52 -28.33
C LEU A 629 -32.68 17.17 -28.78
N HIS A 630 -33.10 16.73 -29.95
CA HIS A 630 -32.65 15.48 -30.57
C HIS A 630 -31.84 15.78 -31.83
N VAL A 631 -30.98 14.85 -32.22
CA VAL A 631 -30.21 14.96 -33.46
C VAL A 631 -31.15 14.84 -34.66
N VAL A 632 -31.23 15.90 -35.46
CA VAL A 632 -31.99 15.95 -36.72
C VAL A 632 -31.10 15.76 -37.94
N GLY A 633 -29.79 16.03 -37.81
CA GLY A 633 -28.80 15.85 -38.86
C GLY A 633 -27.42 15.52 -38.31
N GLN A 634 -26.60 14.85 -39.13
CA GLN A 634 -25.22 14.50 -38.80
C GLN A 634 -24.32 14.67 -40.04
N SER A 635 -23.04 14.95 -39.82
CA SER A 635 -22.02 14.93 -40.85
C SER A 635 -20.71 14.39 -40.27
N PRO A 636 -20.08 13.36 -40.85
CA PRO A 636 -20.46 12.65 -42.09
C PRO A 636 -21.75 11.80 -42.01
N ARG A 637 -22.21 11.29 -43.16
CA ARG A 637 -23.41 10.45 -43.27
C ARG A 637 -23.27 9.14 -42.50
N ALA A 638 -24.37 8.61 -41.99
CA ALA A 638 -24.38 7.30 -41.35
C ALA A 638 -23.82 6.21 -42.29
N ARG A 639 -23.13 5.21 -41.72
CA ARG A 639 -22.42 4.10 -42.38
C ARG A 639 -21.19 4.48 -43.21
N SER A 640 -20.77 5.76 -43.22
CA SER A 640 -19.46 6.10 -43.80
C SER A 640 -18.32 5.64 -42.89
N THR A 641 -17.24 5.13 -43.49
CA THR A 641 -16.05 4.64 -42.80
C THR A 641 -14.96 5.70 -42.81
N HIS A 642 -14.35 5.95 -41.64
CA HIS A 642 -13.26 6.91 -41.43
C HIS A 642 -12.19 6.29 -40.53
N ALA A 643 -11.06 6.98 -40.37
CA ALA A 643 -10.09 6.65 -39.33
C ALA A 643 -10.76 6.70 -37.93
N ALA A 644 -10.27 5.89 -36.99
CA ALA A 644 -10.69 6.00 -35.58
C ALA A 644 -10.59 7.44 -35.06
N ASN A 645 -11.44 7.77 -34.11
CA ASN A 645 -11.57 9.11 -33.51
C ASN A 645 -12.01 10.20 -34.51
N HIS A 646 -12.55 9.84 -35.68
CA HIS A 646 -13.12 10.81 -36.60
C HIS A 646 -14.27 11.58 -35.96
N ARG A 647 -14.25 12.91 -36.07
CA ARG A 647 -15.22 13.81 -35.45
C ARG A 647 -16.50 13.91 -36.29
N VAL A 648 -17.61 13.46 -35.73
CA VAL A 648 -18.94 13.55 -36.36
C VAL A 648 -19.67 14.77 -35.78
N ALA A 649 -19.94 15.76 -36.63
CA ALA A 649 -20.76 16.90 -36.27
C ALA A 649 -22.24 16.52 -36.23
N ILE A 650 -22.98 17.08 -35.28
CA ILE A 650 -24.43 16.87 -35.14
C ILE A 650 -25.18 18.20 -35.21
N THR A 651 -26.39 18.16 -35.77
CA THR A 651 -27.34 19.25 -35.76
C THR A 651 -28.54 18.84 -34.90
N LEU A 652 -28.87 19.66 -33.92
CA LEU A 652 -30.00 19.48 -33.03
C LEU A 652 -31.22 20.23 -33.56
N GLY A 653 -32.41 19.70 -33.33
CA GLY A 653 -33.67 20.30 -33.75
C GLY A 653 -34.86 19.83 -32.94
#